data_AF-A0A8J8IS45-F1
#
_entry.id   AF-A0A8J8IS45-F1
#
_cell.length_a   1.000
_cell.length_b   1.000
_cell.length_c   1.000
_cell.angle_alpha   90.00
_cell.angle_beta   90.00
_cell.angle_gamma   90.00
#
_symmetry.space_group_name_H-M   'P 1'
#
loop_
_entity.id
_entity.type
_entity.pdbx_description
1 polymer ?
#
loop_
_entity_poly.entity_id
_entity_poly.type
_entity_poly.pdbx_seq_one_letter_code
_entity_poly.pdbx_strand_id
1 'polypeptide(L)'
;MRNVCVSFLILIIILGIIPSASAEVVAFIKNPRPPIVIVGNPYPKFFTIQPNNSYTVYLYGIDDVGIAKIGIYYRVNRGEWKWLYATRATINENESIYNEITSKFLTQDFNFTTFYGKVTLPPQPAGTLVEFKAVVEDEEGHIVESPIGLYFVANPNGKKILIVDPSLKFWAMIENLKDLELMVNLSSERYDYNMSDYEKLIPLLKPFVNHSSFLNFHNWQYLAEDYNIAIIPPEELSSALADFKPDVIILSNLWMSEWGISKESMGKLLKYLRENNAGLIVTHGTLYDGMVLDDKPIYLGPTAHIGGFEAYENGSIATALGLELLPFIEEVKLRAIEFGKSYLAETPSILPFIPSTAKLGIKNKEIIKSASLLEFADGTRAAFGWEYLLPPKSLKFAKDRIRNLKSEVKDDIKEFTDLQGELFGYSNYFRSISALDFTLVDKIVDSEILDDKIVVPVGFETLNLAATQDVIERVRLLKAINRDIINIAALSPDYIGAIITRDQKHRGDGFRSAYISFEIEAGENKEFEVLKDLIEWASQFKPIQTFAPIVQAVVLANDIDWKIKGENLKEHLENLGATVVRVKPEEFEKYKDSKLIIILGGPKAYDGVGDYVKQALSLEEQERVIKEEQGIFIKRDVWAEKQIVIILAGKDRNQTGEKVGRYISGVNEKYINLLAEFFVS
;
A
#
# COMPACT_ATOMS: atom_id res chain seq x y z
N MET A 1 -48.98 -10.19 72.99
CA MET A 1 -49.14 -8.91 73.72
C MET A 1 -48.28 -9.00 74.97
N ARG A 2 -47.07 -8.42 74.91
CA ARG A 2 -46.64 -7.15 75.55
C ARG A 2 -46.09 -7.41 76.96
N ASN A 3 -44.76 -7.46 77.11
CA ASN A 3 -43.82 -6.35 77.31
C ASN A 3 -43.61 -6.09 78.81
N VAL A 4 -42.36 -6.09 79.27
CA VAL A 4 -41.60 -4.89 79.66
C VAL A 4 -40.25 -5.32 80.28
N CYS A 5 -39.19 -4.68 79.79
CA CYS A 5 -37.88 -4.37 80.38
C CYS A 5 -37.27 -5.27 81.46
N VAL A 6 -36.02 -5.68 81.22
CA VAL A 6 -34.81 -5.35 82.00
C VAL A 6 -33.78 -6.45 81.74
N SER A 7 -32.76 -6.16 80.93
CA SER A 7 -31.46 -6.87 80.90
C SER A 7 -30.48 -6.02 80.12
N PHE A 8 -30.16 -4.85 80.66
CA PHE A 8 -29.18 -3.92 80.12
C PHE A 8 -28.24 -3.51 81.24
N LEU A 9 -27.62 -4.46 81.95
CA LEU A 9 -26.55 -4.15 82.91
C LEU A 9 -25.77 -5.38 83.43
N ILE A 10 -25.49 -6.39 82.61
CA ILE A 10 -24.50 -7.44 82.93
C ILE A 10 -23.74 -7.79 81.64
N LEU A 11 -22.98 -6.83 81.10
CA LEU A 11 -21.95 -7.10 80.09
C LEU A 11 -20.88 -6.00 80.07
N ILE A 12 -20.57 -5.45 81.24
CA ILE A 12 -19.42 -4.58 81.46
C ILE A 12 -18.76 -5.14 82.72
N ILE A 13 -17.45 -5.38 82.69
CA ILE A 13 -16.62 -6.10 83.68
C ILE A 13 -16.42 -7.60 83.35
N ILE A 14 -15.94 -7.90 82.14
CA ILE A 14 -14.80 -8.81 81.93
C ILE A 14 -13.88 -8.12 80.93
N LEU A 15 -13.16 -7.12 81.43
CA LEU A 15 -12.04 -6.45 80.79
C LEU A 15 -10.83 -6.84 81.63
N GLY A 16 -9.94 -7.67 81.08
CA GLY A 16 -8.71 -8.05 81.76
C GLY A 16 -8.10 -9.31 81.17
N ILE A 17 -7.08 -9.09 80.33
CA ILE A 17 -6.08 -10.09 79.87
C ILE A 17 -6.47 -10.84 78.59
N ILE A 18 -6.33 -10.16 77.44
CA ILE A 18 -5.84 -10.78 76.20
C ILE A 18 -4.82 -9.79 75.58
N PRO A 19 -3.66 -10.25 75.09
CA PRO A 19 -2.53 -9.38 74.74
C PRO A 19 -2.81 -8.54 73.49
N SER A 20 -2.26 -7.33 73.49
CA SER A 20 -2.08 -6.49 72.30
C SER A 20 -1.24 -7.21 71.26
N ALA A 21 -1.89 -7.81 70.26
CA ALA A 21 -1.27 -8.25 69.02
C ALA A 21 -2.13 -7.75 67.85
N SER A 22 -1.49 -6.93 67.00
CA SER A 22 -1.94 -6.50 65.66
C SER A 22 -3.43 -6.12 65.54
N ALA A 23 -3.77 -4.91 66.00
CA ALA A 23 -4.75 -4.13 65.26
C ALA A 23 -4.08 -3.72 63.94
N GLU A 24 -4.08 -4.61 62.94
CA GLU A 24 -3.96 -4.18 61.56
C GLU A 24 -5.12 -3.23 61.32
N VAL A 25 -4.78 -1.97 61.09
CA VAL A 25 -5.71 -0.99 60.55
C VAL A 25 -6.08 -1.50 59.17
N VAL A 26 -7.18 -2.25 59.09
CA VAL A 26 -7.91 -2.45 57.84
C VAL A 26 -8.43 -1.06 57.47
N ALA A 27 -7.58 -0.29 56.77
CA ALA A 27 -8.00 0.90 56.09
C ALA A 27 -9.01 0.43 55.05
N PHE A 28 -10.30 0.51 55.37
CA PHE A 28 -11.35 0.29 54.39
C PHE A 28 -11.13 1.26 53.24
N ILE A 29 -10.70 0.73 52.10
CA ILE A 29 -10.65 1.50 50.85
C ILE A 29 -12.09 1.85 50.51
N LYS A 30 -12.40 3.14 50.60
CA LYS A 30 -13.74 3.64 50.25
C LYS A 30 -13.85 3.63 48.74
N ASN A 31 -14.76 2.81 48.21
CA ASN A 31 -15.02 2.59 46.78
C ASN A 31 -13.84 1.91 46.04
N PRO A 32 -13.64 0.59 46.23
CA PRO A 32 -12.62 -0.16 45.49
C PRO A 32 -12.80 0.02 43.99
N ARG A 33 -11.69 0.17 43.26
CA ARG A 33 -11.70 0.41 41.81
C ARG A 33 -11.26 -0.85 41.08
N PRO A 34 -11.70 -1.06 39.83
CA PRO A 34 -11.22 -2.19 39.05
C PRO A 34 -9.69 -2.20 38.92
N PRO A 35 -9.07 -3.38 38.75
CA PRO A 35 -7.63 -3.51 38.58
C PRO A 35 -7.15 -3.00 37.21
N ILE A 36 -5.84 -2.83 37.05
CA ILE A 36 -5.18 -2.65 35.75
C ILE A 36 -4.34 -3.89 35.44
N VAL A 37 -4.35 -4.32 34.17
CA VAL A 37 -3.48 -5.39 33.66
C VAL A 37 -2.65 -4.91 32.47
N ILE A 38 -1.33 -5.05 32.57
CA ILE A 38 -0.37 -4.71 31.51
C ILE A 38 0.22 -6.00 30.95
N VAL A 39 0.25 -6.13 29.62
CA VAL A 39 1.02 -7.17 28.94
C VAL A 39 2.31 -6.54 28.43
N GLY A 40 3.46 -7.01 28.92
CA GLY A 40 4.76 -6.45 28.57
C GLY A 40 5.22 -6.79 27.15
N ASN A 41 4.76 -7.92 26.61
CA ASN A 41 5.13 -8.39 25.28
C ASN A 41 3.91 -8.97 24.54
N PRO A 42 3.00 -8.10 24.04
CA PRO A 42 1.77 -8.53 23.38
C PRO A 42 2.01 -9.30 22.07
N TYR A 43 3.22 -9.24 21.52
CA TYR A 43 3.65 -10.03 20.37
C TYR A 43 5.18 -10.19 20.41
N PRO A 44 5.73 -11.29 19.86
CA PRO A 44 7.17 -11.44 19.64
C PRO A 44 7.66 -10.49 18.54
N LYS A 45 8.98 -10.36 18.39
CA LYS A 45 9.58 -9.66 17.23
C LYS A 45 8.97 -10.22 15.93
N PHE A 46 8.53 -9.30 15.06
CA PHE A 46 7.88 -9.60 13.78
C PHE A 46 6.54 -10.33 13.84
N PHE A 47 5.84 -10.35 14.99
CA PHE A 47 4.62 -11.15 15.19
C PHE A 47 4.80 -12.64 14.92
N THR A 48 6.02 -13.16 14.97
CA THR A 48 6.29 -14.57 14.63
C THR A 48 7.17 -15.28 15.63
N ILE A 49 6.93 -16.58 15.79
CA ILE A 49 7.87 -17.52 16.41
C ILE A 49 8.12 -18.72 15.50
N GLN A 50 9.20 -19.45 15.78
CA GLN A 50 9.49 -20.72 15.11
C GLN A 50 8.61 -21.86 15.67
N PRO A 51 8.33 -22.90 14.86
CA PRO A 51 7.53 -24.04 15.30
C PRO A 51 8.20 -24.77 16.45
N ASN A 52 7.38 -25.38 17.30
CA ASN A 52 7.82 -26.12 18.48
C ASN A 52 8.54 -25.29 19.57
N ASN A 53 8.61 -23.96 19.42
CA ASN A 53 9.00 -23.06 20.50
C ASN A 53 7.77 -22.60 21.29
N SER A 54 7.92 -22.49 22.61
CA SER A 54 6.93 -21.85 23.48
C SER A 54 7.10 -20.33 23.47
N TYR A 55 6.02 -19.60 23.76
CA TYR A 55 6.07 -18.14 23.93
C TYR A 55 5.71 -17.76 25.37
N THR A 56 6.63 -17.11 26.07
CA THR A 56 6.38 -16.65 27.44
C THR A 56 5.89 -15.20 27.42
N VAL A 57 4.67 -15.00 27.91
CA VAL A 57 4.05 -13.70 28.10
C VAL A 57 4.31 -13.22 29.52
N TYR A 58 4.82 -12.01 29.66
CA TYR A 58 4.99 -11.32 30.94
C TYR A 58 3.86 -10.33 31.12
N LEU A 59 3.31 -10.29 32.33
CA LEU A 59 2.18 -9.45 32.68
C LEU A 59 2.38 -8.79 34.04
N TYR A 60 1.73 -7.65 34.23
CA TYR A 60 1.78 -6.87 35.45
C TYR A 60 0.36 -6.48 35.87
N GLY A 61 -0.10 -7.00 37.00
CA GLY A 61 -1.37 -6.62 37.62
C GLY A 61 -1.15 -5.53 38.68
N ILE A 62 -2.05 -4.56 38.73
CA ILE A 62 -2.07 -3.47 39.72
C ILE A 62 -3.49 -3.39 40.26
N ASP A 63 -3.64 -3.40 41.58
CA ASP A 63 -4.93 -3.29 42.24
C ASP A 63 -4.83 -2.57 43.58
N ASP A 64 -5.90 -1.91 44.03
CA ASP A 64 -5.89 -1.23 45.32
C ASP A 64 -6.34 -2.09 46.51
N VAL A 65 -7.05 -3.20 46.31
CA VAL A 65 -7.50 -4.11 47.37
C VAL A 65 -6.61 -5.36 47.46
N GLY A 66 -6.54 -6.12 46.37
CA GLY A 66 -5.91 -7.43 46.29
C GLY A 66 -6.28 -8.13 44.98
N ILE A 67 -5.36 -8.95 44.45
CA ILE A 67 -5.57 -9.71 43.20
C ILE A 67 -6.01 -11.13 43.55
N ALA A 68 -7.26 -11.48 43.25
CA ALA A 68 -7.83 -12.80 43.48
C ALA A 68 -7.37 -13.81 42.41
N LYS A 69 -7.37 -13.40 41.13
CA LYS A 69 -6.99 -14.27 40.02
C LYS A 69 -6.30 -13.48 38.93
N ILE A 70 -5.22 -14.04 38.40
CA ILE A 70 -4.48 -13.46 37.28
C ILE A 70 -3.92 -14.56 36.38
N GLY A 71 -4.01 -14.35 35.07
CA GLY A 71 -3.63 -15.33 34.07
C GLY A 71 -3.94 -14.88 32.67
N ILE A 72 -3.93 -15.83 31.74
CA ILE A 72 -4.16 -15.57 30.32
C ILE A 72 -5.18 -16.57 29.77
N TYR A 73 -6.13 -16.07 28.98
CA TYR A 73 -6.81 -16.89 27.99
C TYR A 73 -6.02 -16.90 26.70
N TYR A 74 -5.81 -18.07 26.10
CA TYR A 74 -5.25 -18.19 24.75
C TYR A 74 -6.11 -19.09 23.88
N ARG A 75 -6.11 -18.85 22.57
CA ARG A 75 -6.72 -19.72 21.58
C ARG A 75 -5.82 -19.89 20.37
N VAL A 76 -6.08 -20.94 19.63
CA VAL A 76 -5.32 -21.35 18.44
C VAL A 76 -6.28 -21.39 17.26
N ASN A 77 -5.91 -20.75 16.15
CA ASN A 77 -6.68 -20.71 14.90
C ASN A 77 -8.17 -20.41 15.12
N ARG A 78 -8.47 -19.36 15.90
CA ARG A 78 -9.85 -18.92 16.22
C ARG A 78 -10.71 -19.97 16.95
N GLY A 79 -10.10 -21.01 17.52
CA GLY A 79 -10.80 -22.01 18.34
C GLY A 79 -11.19 -21.51 19.73
N GLU A 80 -11.54 -22.46 20.61
CA GLU A 80 -11.95 -22.17 21.99
C GLU A 80 -10.83 -21.55 22.83
N TRP A 81 -11.21 -20.58 23.69
CA TRP A 81 -10.32 -19.98 24.67
C TRP A 81 -9.96 -20.96 25.79
N LYS A 82 -8.68 -21.03 26.12
CA LYS A 82 -8.12 -21.89 27.16
C LYS A 82 -7.44 -21.04 28.24
N TRP A 83 -7.76 -21.30 29.50
CA TRP A 83 -7.21 -20.58 30.64
C TRP A 83 -5.86 -21.15 31.10
N LEU A 84 -4.91 -20.27 31.40
CA LEU A 84 -3.65 -20.59 32.07
C LEU A 84 -3.41 -19.59 33.21
N TYR A 85 -3.13 -20.11 34.41
CA TYR A 85 -2.79 -19.27 35.57
C TYR A 85 -1.39 -18.66 35.42
N ALA A 86 -1.24 -17.40 35.83
CA ALA A 86 0.07 -16.78 35.89
C ALA A 86 0.88 -17.29 37.09
N THR A 87 2.18 -17.45 36.88
CA THR A 87 3.16 -17.72 37.94
C THR A 87 3.97 -16.47 38.21
N ARG A 88 4.41 -16.25 39.46
CA ARG A 88 5.24 -15.08 39.79
C ARG A 88 6.58 -15.15 39.04
N ALA A 89 6.89 -14.10 38.30
CA ALA A 89 8.18 -13.96 37.61
C ALA A 89 9.19 -13.27 38.51
N THR A 90 10.48 -13.57 38.33
CA THR A 90 11.56 -12.79 38.98
C THR A 90 12.05 -11.72 38.01
N ILE A 91 12.47 -10.56 38.53
CA ILE A 91 12.93 -9.41 37.71
C ILE A 91 14.04 -9.84 36.73
N ASN A 92 14.97 -10.69 37.20
CA ASN A 92 16.12 -11.15 36.42
C ASN A 92 15.75 -12.06 35.23
N GLU A 93 14.53 -12.60 35.17
CA GLU A 93 14.11 -13.43 34.03
C GLU A 93 13.92 -12.62 32.75
N ASN A 94 13.43 -11.38 32.86
CA ASN A 94 13.35 -10.45 31.74
C ASN A 94 13.34 -9.00 32.26
N GLU A 95 14.51 -8.54 32.67
CA GLU A 95 14.71 -7.22 33.28
C GLU A 95 14.29 -6.08 32.35
N SER A 96 14.47 -6.25 31.04
CA SER A 96 14.06 -5.25 30.03
C SER A 96 12.55 -5.00 30.08
N ILE A 97 11.74 -6.06 30.07
CA ILE A 97 10.27 -5.93 30.12
C ILE A 97 9.83 -5.37 31.48
N TYR A 98 10.41 -5.85 32.58
CA TYR A 98 10.09 -5.34 33.91
C TYR A 98 10.35 -3.84 34.02
N ASN A 99 11.53 -3.39 33.55
CA ASN A 99 11.90 -1.98 33.56
C ASN A 99 11.01 -1.15 32.62
N GLU A 100 10.65 -1.67 31.45
CA GLU A 100 9.74 -1.00 30.52
C GLU A 100 8.38 -0.72 31.19
N ILE A 101 7.79 -1.72 31.83
CA ILE A 101 6.51 -1.59 32.55
C ILE A 101 6.67 -0.62 33.72
N THR A 102 7.65 -0.86 34.60
CA THR A 102 7.77 -0.09 35.85
C THR A 102 8.25 1.34 35.65
N SER A 103 8.95 1.64 34.56
CA SER A 103 9.35 3.01 34.21
C SER A 103 8.17 3.94 33.91
N LYS A 104 6.97 3.38 33.65
CA LYS A 104 5.75 4.16 33.39
C LYS A 104 5.02 4.62 34.66
N PHE A 105 5.43 4.19 35.86
CA PHE A 105 4.90 4.75 37.10
C PHE A 105 5.36 6.19 37.30
N LEU A 106 4.43 7.09 37.63
CA LEU A 106 4.70 8.52 37.83
C LEU A 106 5.17 8.85 39.25
N THR A 107 4.97 7.93 40.20
CA THR A 107 5.39 8.07 41.60
C THR A 107 6.05 6.76 42.08
N GLN A 108 6.89 6.87 43.12
CA GLN A 108 7.49 5.71 43.79
C GLN A 108 6.76 5.35 45.09
N ASP A 109 5.83 6.19 45.55
CA ASP A 109 5.09 6.03 46.80
C ASP A 109 3.63 5.69 46.51
N PHE A 110 3.33 4.40 46.42
CA PHE A 110 1.98 3.92 46.20
C PHE A 110 1.63 2.75 47.12
N ASN A 111 0.36 2.70 47.52
CA ASN A 111 -0.19 1.66 48.41
C ASN A 111 -1.11 0.73 47.60
N PHE A 112 -0.52 0.05 46.62
CA PHE A 112 -1.20 -0.89 45.72
C PHE A 112 -0.63 -2.29 45.86
N THR A 113 -1.48 -3.29 45.65
CA THR A 113 -1.05 -4.66 45.41
C THR A 113 -0.60 -4.78 43.97
N THR A 114 0.62 -5.29 43.76
CA THR A 114 1.16 -5.54 42.42
C THR A 114 1.53 -7.00 42.23
N PHE A 115 1.39 -7.49 41.01
CA PHE A 115 1.79 -8.83 40.62
C PHE A 115 2.54 -8.82 39.30
N TYR A 116 3.85 -9.05 39.35
CA TYR A 116 4.64 -9.35 38.16
C TYR A 116 4.64 -10.86 37.90
N GLY A 117 4.08 -11.25 36.77
CA GLY A 117 3.83 -12.64 36.43
C GLY A 117 4.27 -13.03 35.03
N LYS A 118 4.28 -14.34 34.81
CA LYS A 118 4.47 -14.94 33.49
C LYS A 118 3.52 -16.10 33.24
N VAL A 119 3.17 -16.28 31.97
CA VAL A 119 2.46 -17.45 31.43
C VAL A 119 3.22 -17.93 30.21
N THR A 120 3.47 -19.23 30.11
CA THR A 120 4.13 -19.82 28.93
C THR A 120 3.09 -20.53 28.07
N LEU A 121 2.87 -20.00 26.88
CA LEU A 121 1.98 -20.58 25.88
C LEU A 121 2.65 -21.80 25.24
N PRO A 122 1.92 -22.92 25.08
CA PRO A 122 2.49 -24.16 24.58
C PRO A 122 2.90 -24.02 23.11
N PRO A 123 3.93 -24.76 22.67
CA PRO A 123 4.36 -24.73 21.29
C PRO A 123 3.28 -25.12 20.29
N GLN A 124 3.32 -24.51 19.11
CA GLN A 124 2.39 -24.79 18.00
C GLN A 124 3.17 -25.16 16.71
N PRO A 125 2.55 -25.88 15.76
CA PRO A 125 3.14 -26.13 14.44
C PRO A 125 3.11 -24.88 13.57
N ALA A 126 3.90 -24.89 12.47
CA ALA A 126 3.85 -23.84 11.47
C ALA A 126 2.44 -23.69 10.86
N GLY A 127 2.10 -22.50 10.40
CA GLY A 127 0.76 -22.20 9.86
C GLY A 127 -0.30 -21.97 10.94
N THR A 128 0.13 -21.61 12.15
CA THR A 128 -0.76 -21.40 13.29
C THR A 128 -0.85 -19.92 13.67
N LEU A 129 -2.07 -19.42 13.88
CA LEU A 129 -2.37 -18.18 14.60
C LEU A 129 -2.58 -18.50 16.08
N VAL A 130 -1.88 -17.80 16.96
CA VAL A 130 -2.11 -17.80 18.41
C VAL A 130 -2.57 -16.42 18.84
N GLU A 131 -3.68 -16.39 19.55
CA GLU A 131 -4.20 -15.17 20.21
C GLU A 131 -4.24 -15.40 21.71
N PHE A 132 -3.98 -14.36 22.47
CA PHE A 132 -4.02 -14.40 23.93
C PHE A 132 -4.45 -13.06 24.53
N LYS A 133 -5.06 -13.09 25.70
CA LYS A 133 -5.40 -11.89 26.48
C LYS A 133 -5.18 -12.17 27.97
N ALA A 134 -4.58 -11.22 28.67
CA ALA A 134 -4.44 -11.29 30.11
C ALA A 134 -5.73 -10.87 30.79
N VAL A 135 -6.06 -11.53 31.90
CA VAL A 135 -7.24 -11.23 32.70
C VAL A 135 -6.83 -11.12 34.15
N VAL A 136 -7.30 -10.07 34.82
CA VAL A 136 -7.16 -9.87 36.26
C VAL A 136 -8.55 -9.76 36.87
N GLU A 137 -8.75 -10.48 37.97
CA GLU A 137 -9.91 -10.39 38.85
C GLU A 137 -9.41 -9.97 40.24
N ASP A 138 -9.97 -8.88 40.78
CA ASP A 138 -9.66 -8.41 42.13
C ASP A 138 -10.49 -9.17 43.20
N GLU A 139 -10.22 -8.91 44.48
CA GLU A 139 -10.95 -9.53 45.60
C GLU A 139 -12.41 -9.09 45.71
N GLU A 140 -12.80 -8.00 45.05
CA GLU A 140 -14.17 -7.47 45.00
C GLU A 140 -14.98 -8.00 43.80
N GLY A 141 -14.32 -8.78 42.91
CA GLY A 141 -14.92 -9.43 41.75
C GLY A 141 -14.95 -8.57 40.48
N HIS A 142 -14.23 -7.45 40.42
CA HIS A 142 -14.05 -6.71 39.17
C HIS A 142 -13.09 -7.47 38.26
N ILE A 143 -13.44 -7.57 36.98
CA ILE A 143 -12.65 -8.26 35.96
C ILE A 143 -12.23 -7.25 34.90
N VAL A 144 -10.95 -7.25 34.54
CA VAL A 144 -10.40 -6.42 33.47
C VAL A 144 -9.54 -7.29 32.55
N GLU A 145 -9.71 -7.12 31.23
CA GLU A 145 -8.90 -7.79 30.21
C GLU A 145 -7.90 -6.84 29.54
N SER A 146 -6.75 -7.37 29.13
CA SER A 146 -5.80 -6.64 28.29
C SER A 146 -6.27 -6.59 26.84
N PRO A 147 -5.71 -5.70 25.99
CA PRO A 147 -5.74 -5.90 24.54
C PRO A 147 -5.29 -7.31 24.15
N ILE A 148 -5.77 -7.80 23.01
CA ILE A 148 -5.34 -9.10 22.48
C ILE A 148 -3.87 -8.99 22.07
N GLY A 149 -3.06 -9.92 22.57
CA GLY A 149 -1.77 -10.25 21.99
C GLY A 149 -1.92 -11.35 20.95
N LEU A 150 -1.13 -11.31 19.89
CA LEU A 150 -1.19 -12.32 18.83
C LEU A 150 0.16 -12.55 18.17
N TYR A 151 0.33 -13.74 17.61
CA TYR A 151 1.46 -14.08 16.76
C TYR A 151 1.14 -15.26 15.84
N PHE A 152 1.96 -15.41 14.81
CA PHE A 152 1.95 -16.52 13.88
C PHE A 152 3.14 -17.45 14.11
N VAL A 153 2.99 -18.73 13.79
CA VAL A 153 4.10 -19.68 13.79
C VAL A 153 4.57 -19.87 12.37
N ALA A 154 5.73 -19.28 12.05
CA ALA A 154 6.28 -19.23 10.71
C ALA A 154 7.22 -20.40 10.42
N ASN A 155 7.17 -20.94 9.22
CA ASN A 155 8.05 -22.01 8.77
C ASN A 155 9.47 -21.47 8.50
N PRO A 156 10.48 -21.77 9.34
CA PRO A 156 11.79 -21.14 9.24
C PRO A 156 12.57 -21.58 8.00
N ASN A 157 12.18 -22.68 7.36
CA ASN A 157 12.83 -23.24 6.17
C ASN A 157 12.26 -22.69 4.86
N GLY A 158 11.14 -21.96 4.92
CA GLY A 158 10.53 -21.32 3.76
C GLY A 158 11.28 -20.07 3.31
N LYS A 159 10.90 -19.55 2.14
CA LYS A 159 11.39 -18.24 1.67
C LYS A 159 11.03 -17.15 2.66
N LYS A 160 11.84 -16.10 2.70
CA LYS A 160 11.66 -14.98 3.62
C LYS A 160 10.71 -13.95 3.03
N ILE A 161 9.56 -13.80 3.64
CA ILE A 161 8.51 -12.87 3.20
C ILE A 161 8.34 -11.79 4.25
N LEU A 162 8.67 -10.54 3.91
CA LEU A 162 8.43 -9.41 4.80
C LEU A 162 7.07 -8.81 4.46
N ILE A 163 6.19 -8.71 5.45
CA ILE A 163 4.85 -8.15 5.31
C ILE A 163 4.80 -6.85 6.11
N VAL A 164 4.48 -5.75 5.44
CA VAL A 164 4.19 -4.47 6.07
C VAL A 164 2.69 -4.37 6.25
N ASP A 165 2.23 -4.55 7.47
CA ASP A 165 0.81 -4.62 7.82
C ASP A 165 0.55 -4.02 9.21
N PRO A 166 0.04 -2.78 9.28
CA PRO A 166 -0.31 -2.14 10.54
C PRO A 166 -1.67 -2.60 11.11
N SER A 167 -2.50 -3.28 10.33
CA SER A 167 -3.90 -3.56 10.68
C SER A 167 -4.02 -4.49 11.89
N LEU A 168 -3.12 -5.46 12.03
CA LEU A 168 -3.14 -6.45 13.11
C LEU A 168 -3.08 -5.82 14.50
N LYS A 169 -2.27 -4.76 14.66
CA LYS A 169 -2.16 -4.03 15.94
C LYS A 169 -3.50 -3.37 16.29
N PHE A 170 -4.16 -2.75 15.31
CA PHE A 170 -5.44 -2.08 15.52
C PHE A 170 -6.54 -3.09 15.81
N TRP A 171 -6.62 -4.16 15.00
CA TRP A 171 -7.60 -5.22 15.15
C TRP A 171 -7.55 -5.83 16.56
N ALA A 172 -6.34 -6.11 17.05
CA ALA A 172 -6.15 -6.72 18.37
C ALA A 172 -6.57 -5.82 19.55
N MET A 173 -6.56 -4.50 19.37
CA MET A 173 -6.99 -3.56 20.40
C MET A 173 -8.50 -3.30 20.39
N ILE A 174 -9.15 -3.34 19.23
CA ILE A 174 -10.59 -3.03 19.08
C ILE A 174 -11.47 -4.03 19.82
N GLU A 175 -11.12 -5.33 19.77
CA GLU A 175 -11.87 -6.39 20.46
C GLU A 175 -12.05 -6.12 21.97
N ASN A 176 -11.06 -5.47 22.61
CA ASN A 176 -11.06 -5.16 24.04
C ASN A 176 -10.99 -3.65 24.34
N LEU A 177 -11.50 -2.81 23.42
CA LEU A 177 -11.40 -1.35 23.54
C LEU A 177 -12.04 -0.78 24.82
N LYS A 178 -13.15 -1.37 25.29
CA LYS A 178 -13.84 -0.92 26.51
C LYS A 178 -12.95 -1.05 27.75
N ASP A 179 -12.25 -2.17 27.89
CA ASP A 179 -11.33 -2.40 29.00
C ASP A 179 -10.09 -1.53 28.87
N LEU A 180 -9.61 -1.29 27.64
CA LEU A 180 -8.52 -0.35 27.40
C LEU A 180 -8.87 1.07 27.83
N GLU A 181 -10.07 1.56 27.50
CA GLU A 181 -10.57 2.86 27.94
C GLU A 181 -10.69 2.94 29.46
N LEU A 182 -11.23 1.89 30.09
CA LEU A 182 -11.32 1.79 31.54
C LEU A 182 -9.93 1.91 32.18
N MET A 183 -8.96 1.13 31.70
CA MET A 183 -7.58 1.16 32.21
C MET A 183 -6.92 2.53 32.03
N VAL A 184 -7.09 3.19 30.86
CA VAL A 184 -6.55 4.55 30.63
C VAL A 184 -7.14 5.56 31.62
N ASN A 185 -8.46 5.53 31.83
CA ASN A 185 -9.11 6.43 32.79
C ASN A 185 -8.63 6.17 34.22
N LEU A 186 -8.56 4.90 34.64
CA LEU A 186 -8.08 4.53 35.97
C LEU A 186 -6.60 4.88 36.18
N SER A 187 -5.79 4.81 35.12
CA SER A 187 -4.36 5.11 35.17
C SER A 187 -4.07 6.57 35.54
N SER A 188 -4.94 7.49 35.11
CA SER A 188 -4.83 8.93 35.40
C SER A 188 -5.56 9.36 36.68
N GLU A 189 -6.65 8.67 37.04
CA GLU A 189 -7.46 9.02 38.21
C GLU A 189 -6.95 8.42 39.53
N ARG A 190 -6.30 7.26 39.47
CA ARG A 190 -6.03 6.45 40.67
C ARG A 190 -4.63 5.87 40.75
N TYR A 191 -4.16 5.23 39.68
CA TYR A 191 -2.98 4.36 39.74
C TYR A 191 -1.66 5.06 39.41
N ASP A 192 -1.69 6.33 39.01
CA ASP A 192 -0.52 7.14 38.63
C ASP A 192 0.41 6.41 37.63
N TYR A 193 -0.18 5.74 36.64
CA TYR A 193 0.53 4.96 35.63
C TYR A 193 0.38 5.62 34.25
N ASN A 194 1.47 5.79 33.52
CA ASN A 194 1.44 6.46 32.22
C ASN A 194 0.93 5.53 31.10
N MET A 195 -0.32 5.72 30.67
CA MET A 195 -0.90 5.08 29.48
C MET A 195 -1.11 6.04 28.29
N SER A 196 -0.35 7.14 28.22
CA SER A 196 -0.55 8.16 27.16
C SER A 196 -0.38 7.62 25.73
N ASP A 197 0.37 6.54 25.53
CA ASP A 197 0.48 5.86 24.24
C ASP A 197 -0.88 5.30 23.80
N TYR A 198 -1.60 4.63 24.70
CA TYR A 198 -2.94 4.10 24.45
C TYR A 198 -4.00 5.20 24.39
N GLU A 199 -3.88 6.24 25.24
CA GLU A 199 -4.76 7.40 25.21
C GLU A 199 -4.78 8.08 23.83
N LYS A 200 -3.62 8.18 23.18
CA LYS A 200 -3.51 8.71 21.80
C LYS A 200 -4.08 7.77 20.74
N LEU A 201 -4.05 6.47 20.97
CA LEU A 201 -4.56 5.46 20.02
C LEU A 201 -6.09 5.29 20.10
N ILE A 202 -6.70 5.43 21.28
CA ILE A 202 -8.14 5.22 21.48
C ILE A 202 -9.00 6.02 20.46
N PRO A 203 -8.75 7.32 20.20
CA PRO A 203 -9.50 8.07 19.19
C PRO A 203 -9.40 7.49 17.78
N LEU A 204 -8.29 6.84 17.42
CA LEU A 204 -8.10 6.18 16.12
C LEU A 204 -8.79 4.80 16.05
N LEU A 205 -8.97 4.14 17.19
CA LEU A 205 -9.60 2.81 17.27
C LEU A 205 -11.13 2.89 17.32
N LYS A 206 -11.67 3.89 18.03
CA LYS A 206 -13.12 4.06 18.26
C LYS A 206 -13.97 3.99 16.98
N PRO A 207 -13.61 4.66 15.88
CA PRO A 207 -14.43 4.65 14.66
C PRO A 207 -14.63 3.23 14.10
N PHE A 208 -13.61 2.39 14.17
CA PHE A 208 -13.68 1.01 13.66
C PHE A 208 -14.64 0.10 14.43
N VAL A 209 -15.10 0.47 15.63
CA VAL A 209 -16.16 -0.28 16.33
C VAL A 209 -17.47 -0.24 15.54
N ASN A 210 -17.77 0.91 14.93
CA ASN A 210 -18.99 1.09 14.13
C ASN A 210 -18.76 0.76 12.64
N HIS A 211 -17.50 0.77 12.20
CA HIS A 211 -17.06 0.58 10.81
C HIS A 211 -16.11 -0.62 10.67
N SER A 212 -16.40 -1.72 11.39
CA SER A 212 -15.50 -2.89 11.50
C SER A 212 -15.15 -3.56 10.17
N SER A 213 -16.01 -3.36 9.17
CA SER A 213 -15.85 -3.87 7.81
C SER A 213 -14.56 -3.37 7.13
N PHE A 214 -14.02 -2.21 7.53
CA PHE A 214 -12.78 -1.60 7.00
C PHE A 214 -11.51 -2.01 7.73
N LEU A 215 -11.62 -2.96 8.67
CA LEU A 215 -10.49 -3.54 9.38
C LEU A 215 -10.69 -5.05 9.54
N ASN A 216 -10.75 -5.74 8.41
CA ASN A 216 -10.84 -7.19 8.40
C ASN A 216 -9.55 -7.81 8.95
N PHE A 217 -9.68 -9.00 9.55
CA PHE A 217 -8.50 -9.72 10.03
C PHE A 217 -7.71 -10.32 8.87
N HIS A 218 -6.41 -10.06 8.82
CA HIS A 218 -5.54 -10.61 7.78
C HIS A 218 -5.00 -12.00 8.16
N ASN A 219 -5.26 -13.00 7.31
CA ASN A 219 -5.07 -14.42 7.60
C ASN A 219 -3.66 -14.94 7.29
N TRP A 220 -2.62 -14.26 7.75
CA TRP A 220 -1.22 -14.58 7.44
C TRP A 220 -0.76 -15.97 7.89
N GLN A 221 -1.53 -16.68 8.73
CA GLN A 221 -1.27 -18.08 9.08
C GLN A 221 -1.17 -18.97 7.84
N TYR A 222 -1.91 -18.68 6.77
CA TYR A 222 -1.87 -19.46 5.53
C TYR A 222 -0.56 -19.30 4.75
N LEU A 223 0.18 -18.19 4.94
CA LEU A 223 1.55 -18.06 4.44
C LEU A 223 2.56 -18.64 5.43
N ALA A 224 2.33 -18.46 6.73
CA ALA A 224 3.23 -18.94 7.77
C ALA A 224 3.44 -20.48 7.75
N GLU A 225 2.52 -21.23 7.14
CA GLU A 225 2.64 -22.67 6.91
C GLU A 225 3.83 -23.02 6.01
N ASP A 226 4.00 -22.27 4.92
CA ASP A 226 4.98 -22.56 3.86
C ASP A 226 6.21 -21.65 3.92
N TYR A 227 6.06 -20.45 4.48
CA TYR A 227 7.05 -19.38 4.41
C TYR A 227 7.58 -18.96 5.77
N ASN A 228 8.82 -18.47 5.75
CA ASN A 228 9.38 -17.74 6.87
C ASN A 228 8.88 -16.30 6.74
N ILE A 229 7.78 -15.98 7.40
CA ILE A 229 7.21 -14.64 7.33
C ILE A 229 7.75 -13.75 8.47
N ALA A 230 7.79 -12.45 8.24
CA ALA A 230 7.97 -11.44 9.27
C ALA A 230 6.93 -10.35 9.02
N ILE A 231 6.14 -9.98 10.03
CA ILE A 231 5.12 -8.94 9.90
C ILE A 231 5.53 -7.74 10.74
N ILE A 232 5.47 -6.55 10.15
CA ILE A 232 5.93 -5.31 10.76
C ILE A 232 4.98 -4.15 10.47
N PRO A 233 4.97 -3.12 11.33
CA PRO A 233 4.38 -1.84 10.98
C PRO A 233 5.30 -1.05 10.02
N PRO A 234 4.81 -0.02 9.31
CA PRO A 234 5.56 0.75 8.32
C PRO A 234 6.85 1.41 8.84
N GLU A 235 6.87 1.87 10.09
CA GLU A 235 8.01 2.53 10.72
C GLU A 235 9.23 1.62 10.89
N GLU A 236 9.01 0.29 10.94
CA GLU A 236 10.07 -0.71 11.09
C GLU A 236 10.63 -1.21 9.74
N LEU A 237 10.08 -0.75 8.61
CA LEU A 237 10.47 -1.25 7.28
C LEU A 237 11.97 -1.16 7.02
N SER A 238 12.57 -0.02 7.32
CA SER A 238 14.00 0.22 7.09
C SER A 238 14.91 -0.76 7.83
N SER A 239 14.63 -1.02 9.12
CA SER A 239 15.43 -1.94 9.93
C SER A 239 15.14 -3.39 9.57
N ALA A 240 13.88 -3.75 9.32
CA ALA A 240 13.49 -5.09 8.93
C ALA A 240 14.10 -5.54 7.59
N LEU A 241 14.22 -4.65 6.60
CA LEU A 241 14.91 -4.96 5.34
C LEU A 241 16.37 -5.39 5.59
N ALA A 242 17.07 -4.72 6.52
CA ALA A 242 18.46 -5.03 6.86
C ALA A 242 18.61 -6.31 7.70
N ASP A 243 17.74 -6.48 8.70
CA ASP A 243 17.77 -7.59 9.64
C ASP A 243 17.28 -8.90 9.01
N PHE A 244 16.11 -8.85 8.37
CA PHE A 244 15.39 -10.02 7.91
C PHE A 244 15.90 -10.49 6.55
N LYS A 245 16.22 -9.54 5.66
CA LYS A 245 16.66 -9.76 4.26
C LYS A 245 15.64 -10.61 3.48
N PRO A 246 14.44 -10.07 3.23
CA PRO A 246 13.37 -10.78 2.52
C PRO A 246 13.68 -11.06 1.04
N ASP A 247 13.14 -12.17 0.54
CA ASP A 247 13.06 -12.51 -0.88
C ASP A 247 11.89 -11.78 -1.56
N VAL A 248 10.80 -11.56 -0.82
CA VAL A 248 9.61 -10.83 -1.28
C VAL A 248 9.11 -9.91 -0.16
N ILE A 249 8.70 -8.70 -0.54
CA ILE A 249 8.06 -7.74 0.35
C ILE A 249 6.59 -7.59 -0.06
N ILE A 250 5.68 -7.69 0.91
CA ILE A 250 4.24 -7.46 0.75
C ILE A 250 3.90 -6.16 1.47
N LEU A 251 3.29 -5.20 0.77
CA LEU A 251 2.71 -4.00 1.36
C LEU A 251 1.20 -4.17 1.43
N SER A 252 0.68 -4.35 2.65
CA SER A 252 -0.72 -4.73 2.87
C SER A 252 -1.56 -3.55 3.35
N ASN A 253 -2.54 -3.15 2.54
CA ASN A 253 -3.61 -2.22 2.90
C ASN A 253 -3.18 -0.95 3.66
N LEU A 254 -2.19 -0.22 3.13
CA LEU A 254 -1.64 0.99 3.75
C LEU A 254 -2.46 2.25 3.45
N TRP A 255 -3.79 2.19 3.62
CA TRP A 255 -4.69 3.25 3.13
C TRP A 255 -4.76 4.48 4.06
N MET A 256 -4.49 4.36 5.35
CA MET A 256 -4.52 5.51 6.28
C MET A 256 -3.24 6.34 6.19
N SER A 257 -3.35 7.66 6.42
CA SER A 257 -2.20 8.56 6.41
C SER A 257 -1.09 8.16 7.40
N GLU A 258 -1.49 7.62 8.56
CA GLU A 258 -0.65 7.11 9.63
C GLU A 258 0.03 5.78 9.28
N TRP A 259 -0.48 5.08 8.26
CA TRP A 259 0.04 3.79 7.78
C TRP A 259 0.99 3.96 6.58
N GLY A 260 1.21 5.20 6.13
CA GLY A 260 2.06 5.50 5.00
C GLY A 260 3.54 5.19 5.25
N ILE A 261 4.22 4.73 4.21
CA ILE A 261 5.68 4.58 4.19
C ILE A 261 6.30 5.95 3.95
N SER A 262 7.19 6.36 4.86
CA SER A 262 7.93 7.62 4.72
C SER A 262 8.79 7.65 3.46
N LYS A 263 9.08 8.85 2.92
CA LYS A 263 9.93 9.00 1.72
C LYS A 263 11.32 8.35 1.89
N GLU A 264 11.89 8.40 3.09
CA GLU A 264 13.17 7.76 3.40
C GLU A 264 13.07 6.22 3.34
N SER A 265 12.07 5.64 4.01
CA SER A 265 11.82 4.20 3.98
C SER A 265 11.46 3.72 2.56
N MET A 266 10.75 4.53 1.79
CA MET A 266 10.45 4.26 0.38
C MET A 266 11.71 4.16 -0.46
N GLY A 267 12.63 5.12 -0.32
CA GLY A 267 13.92 5.09 -1.02
C GLY A 267 14.73 3.84 -0.67
N LYS A 268 14.73 3.44 0.61
CA LYS A 268 15.40 2.20 1.07
C LYS A 268 14.72 0.94 0.52
N LEU A 269 13.39 0.89 0.46
CA LEU A 269 12.64 -0.21 -0.14
C LEU A 269 12.99 -0.36 -1.62
N LEU A 270 12.88 0.71 -2.41
CA LEU A 270 13.16 0.68 -3.85
C LEU A 270 14.61 0.30 -4.14
N LYS A 271 15.55 0.80 -3.32
CA LYS A 271 16.94 0.41 -3.39
C LYS A 271 17.13 -1.08 -3.08
N TYR A 272 16.52 -1.57 -2.00
CA TYR A 272 16.60 -2.98 -1.61
C TYR A 272 16.07 -3.91 -2.71
N LEU A 273 14.93 -3.59 -3.33
CA LEU A 273 14.34 -4.35 -4.43
C LEU A 273 15.32 -4.51 -5.60
N ARG A 274 16.00 -3.43 -6.00
CA ARG A 274 16.97 -3.43 -7.10
C ARG A 274 18.26 -4.18 -6.76
N GLU A 275 18.83 -3.93 -5.58
CA GLU A 275 20.11 -4.52 -5.17
C GLU A 275 20.02 -6.04 -4.93
N ASN A 276 18.83 -6.54 -4.58
CA ASN A 276 18.63 -7.95 -4.25
C ASN A 276 17.73 -8.68 -5.26
N ASN A 277 17.27 -7.99 -6.31
CA ASN A 277 16.24 -8.48 -7.23
C ASN A 277 14.99 -9.04 -6.49
N ALA A 278 14.67 -8.48 -5.32
CA ALA A 278 13.61 -8.97 -4.45
C ALA A 278 12.22 -8.65 -5.03
N GLY A 279 11.24 -9.52 -4.78
CA GLY A 279 9.87 -9.34 -5.26
C GLY A 279 9.10 -8.28 -4.48
N LEU A 280 8.15 -7.62 -5.13
CA LEU A 280 7.22 -6.68 -4.47
C LEU A 280 5.76 -7.07 -4.75
N ILE A 281 4.95 -7.23 -3.70
CA ILE A 281 3.51 -7.42 -3.82
C ILE A 281 2.81 -6.30 -3.06
N VAL A 282 1.79 -5.71 -3.65
CA VAL A 282 1.04 -4.60 -3.06
C VAL A 282 -0.44 -4.90 -3.16
N THR A 283 -1.15 -4.84 -2.03
CA THR A 283 -2.59 -5.11 -2.00
C THR A 283 -3.41 -3.83 -2.04
N HIS A 284 -4.73 -4.00 -2.13
CA HIS A 284 -5.71 -2.93 -2.19
C HIS A 284 -5.52 -1.92 -1.04
N GLY A 285 -5.92 -0.66 -1.24
CA GLY A 285 -5.78 0.39 -0.22
C GLY A 285 -4.40 1.04 -0.17
N THR A 286 -3.31 0.31 -0.44
CA THR A 286 -1.95 0.86 -0.37
C THR A 286 -1.68 2.02 -1.34
N LEU A 287 -2.40 2.09 -2.47
CA LEU A 287 -2.27 3.19 -3.44
C LEU A 287 -3.30 4.32 -3.23
N TYR A 288 -3.92 4.42 -2.06
CA TYR A 288 -4.88 5.48 -1.75
C TYR A 288 -4.19 6.80 -1.33
N ASP A 289 -3.90 7.68 -2.29
CA ASP A 289 -3.39 9.03 -2.02
C ASP A 289 -4.55 10.05 -1.89
N GLY A 290 -5.38 9.87 -0.85
CA GLY A 290 -6.58 10.69 -0.59
C GLY A 290 -6.30 12.02 0.12
N MET A 291 -7.01 13.09 -0.28
CA MET A 291 -6.94 14.40 0.37
C MET A 291 -8.28 15.16 0.35
N VAL A 292 -8.46 16.06 1.31
CA VAL A 292 -9.54 17.06 1.36
C VAL A 292 -8.92 18.45 1.45
N LEU A 293 -9.55 19.44 0.81
CA LEU A 293 -9.08 20.82 0.85
C LEU A 293 -9.95 21.65 1.78
N ASP A 294 -9.30 22.19 2.82
CA ASP A 294 -9.81 23.28 3.64
C ASP A 294 -8.89 24.51 3.44
N ASP A 295 -8.59 25.29 4.48
CA ASP A 295 -7.52 26.30 4.45
C ASP A 295 -6.16 25.72 4.00
N LYS A 296 -5.92 24.43 4.27
CA LYS A 296 -4.74 23.65 3.85
C LYS A 296 -5.16 22.24 3.43
N PRO A 297 -4.33 21.53 2.63
CA PRO A 297 -4.55 20.13 2.35
C PRO A 297 -4.54 19.28 3.63
N ILE A 298 -5.58 18.47 3.79
CA ILE A 298 -5.71 17.46 4.85
C ILE A 298 -5.62 16.11 4.17
N TYR A 299 -4.66 15.29 4.57
CA TYR A 299 -4.40 14.00 3.93
C TYR A 299 -5.15 12.91 4.65
N LEU A 300 -5.97 12.16 3.91
CA LEU A 300 -6.73 11.02 4.41
C LEU A 300 -5.94 9.71 4.23
N GLY A 301 -5.05 9.68 3.23
CA GLY A 301 -4.13 8.58 2.97
C GLY A 301 -2.68 9.05 2.84
N PRO A 302 -1.75 8.14 2.52
CA PRO A 302 -0.36 8.48 2.25
C PRO A 302 -0.23 9.47 1.09
N THR A 303 0.85 10.25 1.03
CA THR A 303 1.03 11.29 -0.01
C THR A 303 2.13 10.99 -1.01
N ALA A 304 2.85 9.87 -0.83
CA ALA A 304 4.05 9.55 -1.59
C ALA A 304 4.03 8.12 -2.15
N HIS A 305 2.94 7.37 -1.99
CA HIS A 305 2.84 6.02 -2.53
C HIS A 305 2.65 6.07 -4.05
N ILE A 306 1.84 7.03 -4.54
CA ILE A 306 1.81 7.40 -5.96
C ILE A 306 2.85 8.50 -6.23
N GLY A 307 2.70 9.65 -5.55
CA GLY A 307 3.53 10.85 -5.73
C GLY A 307 3.31 11.57 -7.08
N GLY A 308 3.74 12.82 -7.21
CA GLY A 308 3.65 13.61 -8.44
C GLY A 308 4.79 13.32 -9.43
N PHE A 309 5.15 14.30 -10.27
CA PHE A 309 6.26 14.11 -11.24
C PHE A 309 7.61 13.79 -10.60
N GLU A 310 7.84 14.16 -9.34
CA GLU A 310 9.03 13.76 -8.59
C GLU A 310 9.19 12.25 -8.42
N ALA A 311 8.09 11.48 -8.56
CA ALA A 311 8.12 10.02 -8.52
C ALA A 311 8.84 9.41 -9.73
N TYR A 312 8.91 10.09 -10.87
CA TYR A 312 9.70 9.61 -12.00
C TYR A 312 11.21 9.73 -11.74
N GLU A 313 11.61 10.66 -10.87
CA GLU A 313 13.01 10.79 -10.48
C GLU A 313 13.35 9.85 -9.32
N ASN A 314 12.60 9.95 -8.22
CA ASN A 314 12.91 9.27 -6.97
C ASN A 314 12.34 7.84 -6.88
N GLY A 315 11.39 7.50 -7.74
CA GLY A 315 10.57 6.30 -7.62
C GLY A 315 9.43 6.45 -6.61
N SER A 316 8.46 5.55 -6.72
CA SER A 316 7.30 5.41 -5.84
C SER A 316 6.77 3.97 -5.88
N ILE A 317 5.77 3.62 -5.06
CA ILE A 317 5.13 2.30 -5.14
C ILE A 317 4.44 2.15 -6.50
N ALA A 318 3.70 3.17 -6.95
CA ALA A 318 3.00 3.14 -8.23
C ALA A 318 3.97 2.88 -9.40
N THR A 319 5.10 3.61 -9.45
CA THR A 319 6.11 3.39 -10.49
C THR A 319 6.78 2.03 -10.34
N ALA A 320 7.06 1.52 -9.13
CA ALA A 320 7.57 0.16 -8.94
C ALA A 320 6.64 -0.91 -9.53
N LEU A 321 5.33 -0.71 -9.43
CA LEU A 321 4.28 -1.61 -9.93
C LEU A 321 4.01 -1.51 -11.44
N GLY A 322 4.58 -0.52 -12.13
CA GLY A 322 4.28 -0.26 -13.55
C GLY A 322 3.02 0.57 -13.78
N LEU A 323 2.47 1.17 -12.71
CA LEU A 323 1.33 2.08 -12.78
C LEU A 323 1.82 3.51 -13.11
N GLU A 324 2.58 3.62 -14.20
CA GLU A 324 3.44 4.77 -14.52
C GLU A 324 2.69 6.05 -14.89
N LEU A 325 1.37 6.00 -15.13
CA LEU A 325 0.55 7.20 -15.40
C LEU A 325 -0.20 7.71 -14.15
N LEU A 326 -0.15 7.00 -13.02
CA LEU A 326 -0.71 7.53 -11.76
C LEU A 326 0.04 8.79 -11.27
N PRO A 327 1.39 8.88 -11.34
CA PRO A 327 2.06 10.11 -10.93
C PRO A 327 1.72 11.34 -11.78
N PHE A 328 1.42 11.13 -13.06
CA PHE A 328 0.87 12.17 -13.92
C PHE A 328 -0.48 12.69 -13.39
N ILE A 329 -1.33 11.81 -12.85
CA ILE A 329 -2.63 12.21 -12.29
C ILE A 329 -2.49 12.95 -10.97
N GLU A 330 -1.59 12.53 -10.10
CA GLU A 330 -1.30 13.29 -8.88
C GLU A 330 -0.78 14.69 -9.20
N GLU A 331 0.05 14.86 -10.24
CA GLU A 331 0.45 16.20 -10.68
C GLU A 331 -0.75 17.02 -11.17
N VAL A 332 -1.68 16.43 -11.94
CA VAL A 332 -2.93 17.10 -12.36
C VAL A 332 -3.73 17.57 -11.14
N LYS A 333 -3.84 16.72 -10.11
CA LYS A 333 -4.53 17.06 -8.85
C LYS A 333 -3.85 18.23 -8.15
N LEU A 334 -2.53 18.20 -7.98
CA LEU A 334 -1.76 19.26 -7.34
C LEU A 334 -1.91 20.60 -8.07
N ARG A 335 -1.79 20.58 -9.40
CA ARG A 335 -1.98 21.79 -10.23
C ARG A 335 -3.41 22.30 -10.23
N ALA A 336 -4.41 21.42 -10.16
CA ALA A 336 -5.81 21.83 -10.08
C ALA A 336 -6.10 22.73 -8.87
N ILE A 337 -5.36 22.57 -7.75
CA ILE A 337 -5.47 23.42 -6.56
C ILE A 337 -5.11 24.87 -6.90
N GLU A 338 -4.00 25.09 -7.62
CA GLU A 338 -3.50 26.41 -8.02
C GLU A 338 -4.51 27.18 -8.90
N PHE A 339 -5.38 26.44 -9.61
CA PHE A 339 -6.41 26.98 -10.51
C PHE A 339 -7.82 26.99 -9.89
N GLY A 340 -7.95 26.75 -8.58
CA GLY A 340 -9.24 26.76 -7.88
C GLY A 340 -10.18 25.63 -8.31
N LYS A 341 -9.64 24.52 -8.83
CA LYS A 341 -10.39 23.32 -9.25
C LYS A 341 -10.28 22.24 -8.18
N SER A 342 -10.60 22.58 -6.94
CA SER A 342 -10.49 21.71 -5.76
C SER A 342 -11.14 20.33 -5.96
N TYR A 343 -12.24 20.28 -6.72
CA TYR A 343 -12.93 19.03 -7.01
C TYR A 343 -12.05 17.94 -7.64
N LEU A 344 -11.09 18.31 -8.49
CA LEU A 344 -10.16 17.35 -9.07
C LEU A 344 -9.17 16.86 -8.01
N ALA A 345 -8.60 17.79 -7.24
CA ALA A 345 -7.61 17.48 -6.21
C ALA A 345 -8.15 16.52 -5.14
N GLU A 346 -9.41 16.69 -4.75
CA GLU A 346 -10.10 15.85 -3.76
C GLU A 346 -10.63 14.53 -4.33
N THR A 347 -10.61 14.36 -5.66
CA THR A 347 -10.99 13.07 -6.26
C THR A 347 -9.81 12.10 -6.08
N PRO A 348 -10.01 10.92 -5.49
CA PRO A 348 -8.93 9.96 -5.30
C PRO A 348 -8.52 9.34 -6.64
N SER A 349 -7.22 9.20 -6.86
CA SER A 349 -6.66 8.55 -8.06
C SER A 349 -6.91 7.05 -8.07
N ILE A 350 -6.80 6.43 -6.89
CA ILE A 350 -7.26 5.09 -6.60
C ILE A 350 -8.27 5.19 -5.47
N LEU A 351 -9.48 4.69 -5.64
CA LEU A 351 -10.51 4.62 -4.60
C LEU A 351 -10.62 3.18 -4.09
N PRO A 352 -10.19 2.87 -2.86
CA PRO A 352 -10.30 1.53 -2.29
C PRO A 352 -11.72 1.24 -1.79
N PHE A 353 -11.89 0.02 -1.26
CA PHE A 353 -13.08 -0.46 -0.59
C PHE A 353 -14.38 -0.42 -1.40
N ILE A 354 -14.28 -0.55 -2.72
CA ILE A 354 -15.43 -0.80 -3.59
C ILE A 354 -15.82 -2.28 -3.45
N PRO A 355 -17.02 -2.62 -2.95
CA PRO A 355 -17.42 -4.01 -2.84
C PRO A 355 -17.56 -4.64 -4.22
N SER A 356 -17.14 -5.90 -4.32
CA SER A 356 -17.34 -6.72 -5.52
C SER A 356 -17.62 -8.17 -5.11
N THR A 357 -18.62 -8.76 -5.75
CA THR A 357 -18.93 -10.19 -5.66
C THR A 357 -18.53 -10.93 -6.94
N ALA A 358 -17.86 -10.23 -7.86
CA ALA A 358 -17.53 -10.78 -9.16
C ALA A 358 -16.37 -11.78 -9.06
N LYS A 359 -16.53 -12.92 -9.73
CA LYS A 359 -15.49 -13.94 -9.82
C LYS A 359 -14.30 -13.42 -10.62
N LEU A 360 -13.10 -13.65 -10.14
CA LEU A 360 -11.87 -13.20 -10.79
C LEU A 360 -11.35 -14.28 -11.75
N GLY A 361 -11.40 -14.01 -13.05
CA GLY A 361 -10.93 -14.94 -14.07
C GLY A 361 -9.43 -14.84 -14.29
N ILE A 362 -8.71 -15.97 -14.11
CA ILE A 362 -7.26 -16.02 -14.32
C ILE A 362 -6.96 -16.01 -15.82
N LYS A 363 -6.14 -15.04 -16.25
CA LYS A 363 -5.72 -14.83 -17.65
C LYS A 363 -4.34 -15.40 -17.93
N ASN A 364 -3.43 -15.34 -16.95
CA ASN A 364 -2.06 -15.79 -17.10
C ASN A 364 -1.76 -16.98 -16.18
N LYS A 365 -1.82 -18.20 -16.76
CA LYS A 365 -1.55 -19.45 -16.05
C LYS A 365 -0.07 -19.73 -15.77
N GLU A 366 0.83 -18.96 -16.38
CA GLU A 366 2.26 -19.07 -16.08
C GLU A 366 2.61 -18.40 -14.74
N ILE A 367 1.83 -17.38 -14.38
CA ILE A 367 1.95 -16.65 -13.11
C ILE A 367 1.08 -17.29 -12.04
N ILE A 368 -0.22 -17.47 -12.29
CA ILE A 368 -1.19 -18.02 -11.33
C ILE A 368 -1.60 -19.43 -11.78
N LYS A 369 -1.15 -20.45 -11.05
CA LYS A 369 -1.24 -21.87 -11.43
C LYS A 369 -2.27 -22.63 -10.61
N SER A 370 -2.44 -22.23 -9.35
CA SER A 370 -3.32 -22.84 -8.36
C SER A 370 -4.80 -22.71 -8.71
N ALA A 371 -5.19 -21.69 -9.47
CA ALA A 371 -6.58 -21.41 -9.80
C ALA A 371 -6.76 -21.06 -11.29
N SER A 372 -7.91 -21.43 -11.85
CA SER A 372 -8.40 -20.86 -13.13
C SER A 372 -9.43 -19.76 -12.92
N LEU A 373 -10.05 -19.73 -11.73
CA LEU A 373 -11.09 -18.81 -11.31
C LEU A 373 -11.00 -18.68 -9.80
N LEU A 374 -11.04 -17.45 -9.29
CA LEU A 374 -11.12 -17.17 -7.86
C LEU A 374 -12.52 -16.63 -7.54
N GLU A 375 -13.18 -17.23 -6.55
CA GLU A 375 -14.50 -16.84 -6.08
C GLU A 375 -14.40 -16.48 -4.61
N PHE A 376 -14.85 -15.28 -4.25
CA PHE A 376 -14.86 -14.79 -2.88
C PHE A 376 -16.15 -15.22 -2.20
N ALA A 377 -16.06 -16.00 -1.12
CA ALA A 377 -17.22 -16.59 -0.45
C ALA A 377 -18.23 -15.52 0.01
N ASP A 378 -17.73 -14.43 0.59
CA ASP A 378 -18.53 -13.31 1.12
C ASP A 378 -18.35 -12.02 0.30
N GLY A 379 -17.86 -12.14 -0.95
CA GLY A 379 -17.39 -10.99 -1.73
C GLY A 379 -16.02 -10.49 -1.24
N THR A 380 -15.54 -9.41 -1.87
CA THR A 380 -14.28 -8.76 -1.51
C THR A 380 -14.43 -7.26 -1.64
N ARG A 381 -13.50 -6.54 -1.04
CA ARG A 381 -13.30 -5.12 -1.25
C ARG A 381 -12.20 -4.90 -2.26
N ALA A 382 -12.43 -4.01 -3.20
CA ALA A 382 -11.56 -3.76 -4.33
C ALA A 382 -11.29 -2.27 -4.54
N ALA A 383 -10.37 -1.97 -5.44
CA ALA A 383 -9.90 -0.63 -5.72
C ALA A 383 -10.20 -0.24 -7.17
N PHE A 384 -10.79 0.94 -7.34
CA PHE A 384 -11.05 1.58 -8.62
C PHE A 384 -9.94 2.59 -8.93
N GLY A 385 -9.61 2.77 -10.21
CA GLY A 385 -8.71 3.80 -10.72
C GLY A 385 -7.53 3.26 -11.53
N TRP A 386 -7.29 1.95 -11.51
CA TRP A 386 -6.27 1.29 -12.33
C TRP A 386 -6.74 1.01 -13.78
N GLU A 387 -8.03 1.20 -14.08
CA GLU A 387 -8.68 0.82 -15.34
C GLU A 387 -8.16 1.60 -16.55
N TYR A 388 -7.41 2.68 -16.36
CA TYR A 388 -6.71 3.38 -17.45
C TYR A 388 -5.73 2.48 -18.23
N LEU A 389 -5.36 1.32 -17.66
CA LEU A 389 -4.57 0.27 -18.31
C LEU A 389 -5.36 -0.56 -19.33
N LEU A 390 -6.71 -0.53 -19.28
CA LEU A 390 -7.54 -1.33 -20.16
C LEU A 390 -7.43 -0.85 -21.62
N PRO A 391 -7.44 -1.77 -22.60
CA PRO A 391 -7.58 -1.39 -24.00
C PRO A 391 -8.83 -0.52 -24.24
N PRO A 392 -8.84 0.41 -25.22
CA PRO A 392 -9.95 1.35 -25.39
C PRO A 392 -11.35 0.71 -25.46
N LYS A 393 -11.47 -0.45 -26.12
CA LYS A 393 -12.72 -1.22 -26.16
C LYS A 393 -13.14 -1.72 -24.78
N SER A 394 -12.21 -2.32 -24.03
CA SER A 394 -12.46 -2.81 -22.67
C SER A 394 -12.73 -1.67 -21.70
N LEU A 395 -12.00 -0.55 -21.81
CA LEU A 395 -12.23 0.65 -21.00
C LEU A 395 -13.65 1.20 -21.21
N LYS A 396 -14.14 1.21 -22.46
CA LYS A 396 -15.53 1.60 -22.75
C LYS A 396 -16.53 0.69 -22.02
N PHE A 397 -16.34 -0.63 -22.07
CA PHE A 397 -17.19 -1.57 -21.34
C PHE A 397 -17.10 -1.40 -19.82
N ALA A 398 -15.90 -1.16 -19.29
CA ALA A 398 -15.68 -0.90 -17.86
C ALA A 398 -16.44 0.36 -17.42
N LYS A 399 -16.37 1.46 -18.20
CA LYS A 399 -17.12 2.70 -17.94
C LYS A 399 -18.61 2.45 -17.81
N ASP A 400 -19.21 1.73 -18.76
CA ASP A 400 -20.64 1.46 -18.75
C ASP A 400 -21.04 0.60 -17.53
N ARG A 401 -20.24 -0.42 -17.20
CA ARG A 401 -20.50 -1.32 -16.05
C ARG A 401 -20.35 -0.61 -14.70
N ILE A 402 -19.25 0.10 -14.50
CA ILE A 402 -18.92 0.73 -13.22
C ILE A 402 -19.84 1.93 -12.93
N ARG A 403 -20.27 2.67 -13.95
CA ARG A 403 -21.28 3.72 -13.78
C ARG A 403 -22.65 3.18 -13.37
N ASN A 404 -23.01 1.97 -13.81
CA ASN A 404 -24.23 1.29 -13.35
C ASN A 404 -24.06 0.79 -11.91
N LEU A 405 -22.88 0.28 -11.55
CA LEU A 405 -22.55 -0.18 -10.20
C LEU A 405 -22.60 0.95 -9.16
N LYS A 406 -22.29 2.20 -9.57
CA LYS A 406 -22.25 3.38 -8.70
C LYS A 406 -23.48 3.56 -7.81
N SER A 407 -24.70 3.25 -8.28
CA SER A 407 -25.90 3.37 -7.44
C SER A 407 -26.01 2.28 -6.39
N GLU A 408 -25.39 1.12 -6.62
CA GLU A 408 -25.40 -0.04 -5.73
C GLU A 408 -24.38 0.14 -4.60
N VAL A 409 -23.21 0.71 -4.90
CA VAL A 409 -22.09 0.85 -3.94
C VAL A 409 -22.03 2.19 -3.23
N LYS A 410 -23.02 3.07 -3.45
CA LYS A 410 -23.03 4.42 -2.90
C LYS A 410 -23.04 4.42 -1.37
N ASP A 411 -23.75 3.47 -0.76
CA ASP A 411 -23.93 3.42 0.69
C ASP A 411 -22.64 2.87 1.34
N ASP A 412 -21.94 1.92 0.70
CA ASP A 412 -20.62 1.46 1.13
C ASP A 412 -19.56 2.56 1.05
N ILE A 413 -19.56 3.33 -0.05
CA ILE A 413 -18.66 4.50 -0.17
C ILE A 413 -19.01 5.54 0.89
N LYS A 414 -20.31 5.73 1.20
CA LYS A 414 -20.72 6.62 2.27
C LYS A 414 -20.15 6.16 3.60
N GLU A 415 -20.29 4.88 3.95
CA GLU A 415 -19.74 4.29 5.17
C GLU A 415 -18.22 4.51 5.26
N PHE A 416 -17.49 4.27 4.16
CA PHE A 416 -16.05 4.55 4.10
C PHE A 416 -15.73 6.03 4.37
N THR A 417 -16.47 6.95 3.76
CA THR A 417 -16.24 8.38 3.98
C THR A 417 -16.73 8.89 5.33
N ASP A 418 -17.71 8.22 5.96
CA ASP A 418 -18.11 8.51 7.33
C ASP A 418 -16.98 8.11 8.30
N LEU A 419 -16.38 6.93 8.11
CA LEU A 419 -15.18 6.51 8.84
C LEU A 419 -14.04 7.52 8.69
N GLN A 420 -13.78 8.01 7.48
CA GLN A 420 -12.79 9.08 7.26
C GLN A 420 -13.12 10.36 8.03
N GLY A 421 -14.40 10.75 8.06
CA GLY A 421 -14.87 11.90 8.81
C GLY A 421 -14.65 11.75 10.32
N GLU A 422 -14.85 10.53 10.84
CA GLU A 422 -14.59 10.21 12.25
C GLU A 422 -13.10 10.16 12.59
N LEU A 423 -12.26 9.63 11.70
CA LEU A 423 -10.81 9.53 11.91
C LEU A 423 -10.08 10.86 11.77
N PHE A 424 -10.39 11.61 10.70
CA PHE A 424 -9.61 12.77 10.28
C PHE A 424 -10.33 14.10 10.51
N GLY A 425 -11.60 14.06 10.91
CA GLY A 425 -12.48 15.24 11.01
C GLY A 425 -13.03 15.74 9.67
N TYR A 426 -12.57 15.15 8.55
CA TYR A 426 -12.90 15.56 7.19
C TYR A 426 -13.05 14.34 6.28
N SER A 427 -13.95 14.43 5.32
CA SER A 427 -14.12 13.43 4.28
C SER A 427 -14.73 14.02 3.03
N ASN A 428 -14.75 13.25 1.94
CA ASN A 428 -15.33 13.71 0.70
C ASN A 428 -16.13 12.65 -0.05
N TYR A 429 -17.33 12.39 0.47
CA TYR A 429 -18.28 11.45 -0.13
C TYR A 429 -18.55 11.74 -1.61
N PHE A 430 -18.90 12.98 -1.95
CA PHE A 430 -19.27 13.32 -3.33
C PHE A 430 -18.11 13.12 -4.31
N ARG A 431 -16.88 13.42 -3.91
CA ARG A 431 -15.69 13.20 -4.78
C ARG A 431 -15.34 11.73 -4.91
N SER A 432 -15.47 10.96 -3.83
CA SER A 432 -15.31 9.51 -3.88
C SER A 432 -16.31 8.87 -4.84
N ILE A 433 -17.58 9.27 -4.77
CA ILE A 433 -18.62 8.81 -5.70
C ILE A 433 -18.37 9.28 -7.14
N SER A 434 -17.86 10.49 -7.35
CA SER A 434 -17.50 11.03 -8.67
C SER A 434 -16.25 10.40 -9.28
N ALA A 435 -15.41 9.73 -8.49
CA ALA A 435 -14.27 8.97 -9.02
C ALA A 435 -14.78 7.88 -10.00
N LEU A 436 -15.85 7.17 -9.63
CA LEU A 436 -16.49 6.13 -10.46
C LEU A 436 -17.07 6.63 -11.79
N ASP A 437 -17.14 7.96 -12.01
CA ASP A 437 -17.48 8.53 -13.30
C ASP A 437 -16.30 8.60 -14.27
N PHE A 438 -15.12 8.10 -13.85
CA PHE A 438 -13.84 8.15 -14.57
C PHE A 438 -13.24 9.56 -14.68
N THR A 439 -13.60 10.44 -13.73
CA THR A 439 -13.23 11.86 -13.77
C THR A 439 -11.72 12.10 -13.97
N LEU A 440 -10.86 11.32 -13.30
CA LEU A 440 -9.41 11.40 -13.42
C LEU A 440 -8.86 10.51 -14.54
N VAL A 441 -9.36 9.28 -14.70
CA VAL A 441 -8.94 8.39 -15.80
C VAL A 441 -9.11 9.07 -17.16
N ASP A 442 -10.19 9.83 -17.35
CA ASP A 442 -10.43 10.58 -18.58
C ASP A 442 -9.39 11.68 -18.80
N LYS A 443 -8.77 12.24 -17.74
CA LYS A 443 -7.65 13.19 -17.88
C LYS A 443 -6.38 12.52 -18.40
N ILE A 444 -6.15 11.25 -18.07
CA ILE A 444 -5.07 10.47 -18.70
C ILE A 444 -5.34 10.34 -20.19
N VAL A 445 -6.55 9.90 -20.54
CA VAL A 445 -6.91 9.59 -21.93
C VAL A 445 -6.90 10.84 -22.80
N ASP A 446 -7.58 11.90 -22.34
CA ASP A 446 -7.88 13.09 -23.14
C ASP A 446 -6.79 14.17 -23.08
N SER A 447 -5.73 13.98 -22.28
CA SER A 447 -4.60 14.92 -22.23
C SER A 447 -3.85 14.99 -23.56
N GLU A 448 -3.39 16.19 -23.93
CA GLU A 448 -2.55 16.41 -25.09
C GLU A 448 -1.11 16.65 -24.66
N ILE A 449 -0.18 15.91 -25.27
CA ILE A 449 1.25 16.08 -25.03
C ILE A 449 1.82 16.89 -26.18
N LEU A 450 1.96 18.20 -25.97
CA LEU A 450 2.59 19.09 -26.93
C LEU A 450 4.11 19.05 -26.78
N ASP A 451 4.84 19.79 -27.61
CA ASP A 451 6.30 19.65 -27.68
C ASP A 451 7.01 20.05 -26.38
N ASP A 452 6.52 21.06 -25.64
CA ASP A 452 7.13 21.60 -24.39
C ASP A 452 6.18 21.66 -23.20
N LYS A 453 4.98 21.11 -23.32
CA LYS A 453 3.99 21.13 -22.24
C LYS A 453 2.99 20.00 -22.37
N ILE A 454 2.36 19.69 -21.24
CA ILE A 454 1.22 18.79 -21.18
C ILE A 454 -0.03 19.62 -20.91
N VAL A 455 -1.04 19.44 -21.76
CA VAL A 455 -2.31 20.16 -21.70
C VAL A 455 -3.40 19.19 -21.27
N VAL A 456 -4.11 19.52 -20.21
CA VAL A 456 -5.17 18.68 -19.64
C VAL A 456 -6.50 19.43 -19.72
N PRO A 457 -7.52 18.89 -20.40
CA PRO A 457 -8.83 19.54 -20.49
C PRO A 457 -9.58 19.45 -19.15
N VAL A 458 -10.05 20.59 -18.65
CA VAL A 458 -10.78 20.71 -17.38
C VAL A 458 -12.04 21.56 -17.59
N GLY A 459 -13.16 20.90 -17.94
CA GLY A 459 -14.38 21.60 -18.35
C GLY A 459 -14.18 22.32 -19.68
N PHE A 460 -14.42 23.64 -19.70
CA PHE A 460 -14.16 24.50 -20.86
C PHE A 460 -12.76 25.16 -20.83
N GLU A 461 -11.97 24.87 -19.80
CA GLU A 461 -10.63 25.40 -19.61
C GLU A 461 -9.57 24.32 -19.88
N THR A 462 -8.31 24.74 -19.98
CA THR A 462 -7.16 23.85 -20.08
C THR A 462 -6.17 24.14 -18.96
N LEU A 463 -5.67 23.07 -18.35
CA LEU A 463 -4.63 23.11 -17.33
C LEU A 463 -3.30 22.76 -18.00
N ASN A 464 -2.33 23.66 -17.90
CA ASN A 464 -0.97 23.42 -18.40
C ASN A 464 -0.11 22.90 -17.24
N LEU A 465 0.46 21.71 -17.38
CA LEU A 465 1.39 21.16 -16.41
C LEU A 465 2.81 21.67 -16.72
N ALA A 466 3.44 22.29 -15.73
CA ALA A 466 4.85 22.64 -15.80
C ALA A 466 5.69 21.37 -15.56
N ALA A 467 6.42 20.94 -16.59
CA ALA A 467 7.21 19.72 -16.57
C ALA A 467 8.56 19.96 -17.27
N THR A 468 9.59 19.27 -16.83
CA THR A 468 10.85 19.19 -17.58
C THR A 468 10.66 18.35 -18.85
N GLN A 469 11.54 18.54 -19.84
CA GLN A 469 11.38 17.85 -21.12
C GLN A 469 11.44 16.33 -20.99
N ASP A 470 12.20 15.81 -20.03
CA ASP A 470 12.28 14.37 -19.76
C ASP A 470 10.96 13.79 -19.25
N VAL A 471 10.24 14.54 -18.40
CA VAL A 471 8.90 14.16 -17.96
C VAL A 471 7.91 14.22 -19.12
N ILE A 472 7.98 15.25 -19.96
CA ILE A 472 7.09 15.38 -21.14
C ILE A 472 7.27 14.20 -22.09
N GLU A 473 8.51 13.87 -22.45
CA GLU A 473 8.77 12.75 -23.36
C GLU A 473 8.45 11.40 -22.71
N ARG A 474 8.73 11.23 -21.41
CA ARG A 474 8.30 10.05 -20.65
C ARG A 474 6.79 9.86 -20.72
N VAL A 475 6.00 10.89 -20.41
CA VAL A 475 4.52 10.81 -20.47
C VAL A 475 4.05 10.56 -21.92
N ARG A 476 4.65 11.22 -22.92
CA ARG A 476 4.36 10.97 -24.34
C ARG A 476 4.53 9.49 -24.70
N LEU A 477 5.64 8.89 -24.27
CA LEU A 477 5.91 7.47 -24.50
C LEU A 477 4.95 6.57 -23.73
N LEU A 478 4.73 6.83 -22.45
CA LEU A 478 3.82 6.04 -21.60
C LEU A 478 2.40 6.03 -22.15
N LYS A 479 1.88 7.15 -22.67
CA LYS A 479 0.57 7.17 -23.36
C LYS A 479 0.50 6.19 -24.53
N ALA A 480 1.63 5.89 -25.18
CA ALA A 480 1.69 4.87 -26.21
C ALA A 480 1.82 3.45 -25.62
N ILE A 481 2.69 3.20 -24.65
CA ILE A 481 3.13 1.84 -24.27
C ILE A 481 2.63 1.31 -22.92
N ASN A 482 2.00 2.13 -22.09
CA ASN A 482 1.78 1.82 -20.67
C ASN A 482 1.01 0.51 -20.40
N ARG A 483 0.13 0.09 -21.30
CA ARG A 483 -0.60 -1.19 -21.17
C ARG A 483 0.23 -2.44 -21.49
N ASP A 484 1.38 -2.27 -22.14
CA ASP A 484 2.23 -3.36 -22.62
C ASP A 484 3.44 -3.60 -21.70
N ILE A 485 3.78 -2.65 -20.83
CA ILE A 485 4.82 -2.82 -19.82
C ILE A 485 4.32 -3.55 -18.56
N ILE A 486 3.03 -3.90 -18.53
CA ILE A 486 2.40 -4.70 -17.48
C ILE A 486 1.63 -5.88 -18.08
N ASN A 487 1.25 -6.83 -17.23
CA ASN A 487 0.37 -7.95 -17.55
C ASN A 487 -0.79 -8.00 -16.57
N ILE A 488 -2.04 -7.94 -17.07
CA ILE A 488 -3.23 -8.21 -16.27
C ILE A 488 -3.38 -9.74 -16.16
N ALA A 489 -2.82 -10.30 -15.08
CA ALA A 489 -2.75 -11.74 -14.83
C ALA A 489 -4.12 -12.33 -14.46
N ALA A 490 -5.01 -11.52 -13.88
CA ALA A 490 -6.38 -11.89 -13.56
C ALA A 490 -7.29 -10.67 -13.65
N LEU A 491 -8.56 -10.88 -14.04
CA LEU A 491 -9.54 -9.80 -14.23
C LEU A 491 -10.96 -10.28 -13.97
N SER A 492 -11.73 -9.50 -13.21
CA SER A 492 -13.14 -9.75 -12.95
C SER A 492 -14.03 -9.18 -14.08
N PRO A 493 -15.22 -9.76 -14.32
CA PRO A 493 -16.12 -9.31 -15.39
C PRO A 493 -16.78 -7.95 -15.13
N ASP A 494 -16.79 -7.45 -13.90
CA ASP A 494 -17.23 -6.10 -13.54
C ASP A 494 -16.12 -5.04 -13.71
N TYR A 495 -14.89 -5.47 -14.05
CA TYR A 495 -13.70 -4.63 -14.23
C TYR A 495 -13.21 -3.88 -12.99
N ILE A 496 -13.61 -4.32 -11.79
CA ILE A 496 -13.17 -3.73 -10.51
C ILE A 496 -11.97 -4.51 -9.91
N GLY A 497 -12.03 -5.84 -9.97
CA GLY A 497 -10.99 -6.74 -9.48
C GLY A 497 -9.96 -7.11 -10.55
N ALA A 498 -8.67 -6.94 -10.23
CA ALA A 498 -7.56 -7.33 -11.10
C ALA A 498 -6.32 -7.73 -10.29
N ILE A 499 -5.50 -8.58 -10.90
CA ILE A 499 -4.10 -8.78 -10.52
C ILE A 499 -3.25 -8.28 -11.67
N ILE A 500 -2.40 -7.29 -11.40
CA ILE A 500 -1.55 -6.62 -12.37
C ILE A 500 -0.11 -6.92 -12.01
N THR A 501 0.69 -7.33 -12.99
CA THR A 501 2.07 -7.77 -12.77
C THR A 501 3.03 -7.03 -13.70
N ARG A 502 4.26 -6.81 -13.24
CA ARG A 502 5.36 -6.21 -14.00
C ARG A 502 6.62 -7.07 -13.86
N ASP A 503 7.28 -7.35 -14.98
CA ASP A 503 8.54 -8.09 -15.01
C ASP A 503 9.64 -7.23 -15.65
N GLN A 504 10.56 -6.68 -14.84
CA GLN A 504 11.63 -5.80 -15.32
C GLN A 504 12.83 -6.57 -15.88
N LYS A 505 12.60 -7.67 -16.60
CA LYS A 505 13.64 -8.56 -17.13
C LYS A 505 14.59 -7.92 -18.15
N HIS A 506 14.29 -6.71 -18.63
CA HIS A 506 15.14 -5.94 -19.55
C HIS A 506 16.42 -5.40 -18.91
N ARG A 507 16.53 -5.40 -17.58
CA ARG A 507 17.63 -4.80 -16.82
C ARG A 507 18.19 -5.77 -15.77
N GLY A 508 19.47 -5.66 -15.47
CA GLY A 508 20.17 -6.56 -14.52
C GLY A 508 19.75 -6.37 -13.06
N ASP A 509 19.45 -5.13 -12.66
CA ASP A 509 18.95 -4.73 -11.33
C ASP A 509 17.41 -4.68 -11.27
N GLY A 510 16.74 -5.41 -12.17
CA GLY A 510 15.28 -5.45 -12.23
C GLY A 510 14.67 -6.29 -11.11
N PHE A 511 13.36 -6.24 -11.00
CA PHE A 511 12.61 -7.12 -10.11
C PHE A 511 11.22 -7.39 -10.69
N ARG A 512 10.50 -8.33 -10.07
CA ARG A 512 9.10 -8.61 -10.36
C ARG A 512 8.21 -7.98 -9.32
N SER A 513 7.08 -7.46 -9.78
CA SER A 513 6.09 -6.89 -8.87
C SER A 513 4.66 -7.23 -9.25
N ALA A 514 3.78 -7.31 -8.25
CA ALA A 514 2.35 -7.53 -8.42
C ALA A 514 1.53 -6.51 -7.62
N TYR A 515 0.48 -5.97 -8.25
CA TYR A 515 -0.58 -5.23 -7.59
C TYR A 515 -1.86 -6.07 -7.59
N ILE A 516 -2.46 -6.22 -6.42
CA ILE A 516 -3.71 -6.93 -6.22
C ILE A 516 -4.75 -5.88 -5.88
N SER A 517 -5.70 -5.62 -6.77
CA SER A 517 -6.67 -4.53 -6.58
C SER A 517 -7.77 -4.88 -5.58
N PHE A 518 -7.68 -5.98 -4.85
CA PHE A 518 -8.66 -6.43 -3.86
C PHE A 518 -8.01 -6.98 -2.58
N GLU A 519 -8.81 -7.10 -1.52
CA GLU A 519 -8.42 -7.55 -0.18
C GLU A 519 -8.16 -9.06 -0.11
N ILE A 520 -7.06 -9.49 -0.71
CA ILE A 520 -6.67 -10.91 -0.72
C ILE A 520 -6.25 -11.40 0.67
N GLU A 521 -5.72 -10.50 1.49
CA GLU A 521 -5.16 -10.79 2.82
C GLU A 521 -6.24 -11.17 3.86
N ALA A 522 -7.48 -10.71 3.68
CA ALA A 522 -8.63 -11.14 4.48
C ALA A 522 -9.28 -12.42 3.95
N GLY A 523 -8.79 -12.95 2.83
CA GLY A 523 -9.31 -14.17 2.20
C GLY A 523 -8.98 -15.45 2.96
N GLU A 524 -9.40 -16.57 2.38
CA GLU A 524 -9.17 -17.91 2.92
C GLU A 524 -8.08 -18.65 2.12
N ASN A 525 -8.02 -19.98 2.27
CA ASN A 525 -7.02 -20.82 1.62
C ASN A 525 -6.91 -20.58 0.11
N LYS A 526 -8.01 -20.41 -0.63
CA LYS A 526 -7.96 -20.28 -2.10
C LYS A 526 -7.32 -18.97 -2.54
N GLU A 527 -7.67 -17.87 -1.88
CA GLU A 527 -7.06 -16.55 -2.08
C GLU A 527 -5.56 -16.62 -1.77
N PHE A 528 -5.20 -17.29 -0.67
CA PHE A 528 -3.81 -17.46 -0.30
C PHE A 528 -3.04 -18.35 -1.27
N GLU A 529 -3.60 -19.41 -1.85
CA GLU A 529 -2.92 -20.17 -2.91
C GLU A 529 -2.57 -19.29 -4.13
N VAL A 530 -3.43 -18.33 -4.50
CA VAL A 530 -3.10 -17.33 -5.53
C VAL A 530 -1.98 -16.40 -5.06
N LEU A 531 -1.99 -15.96 -3.80
CA LEU A 531 -0.91 -15.16 -3.23
C LEU A 531 0.43 -15.92 -3.20
N LYS A 532 0.42 -17.22 -2.89
CA LYS A 532 1.59 -18.10 -2.92
C LYS A 532 2.17 -18.21 -4.33
N ASP A 533 1.32 -18.35 -5.36
CA ASP A 533 1.77 -18.32 -6.75
C ASP A 533 2.48 -17.00 -7.11
N LEU A 534 1.94 -15.87 -6.64
CA LEU A 534 2.55 -14.55 -6.86
C LEU A 534 3.90 -14.41 -6.12
N ILE A 535 4.00 -14.91 -4.89
CA ILE A 535 5.26 -14.95 -4.13
C ILE A 535 6.31 -15.78 -4.87
N GLU A 536 5.92 -16.96 -5.36
CA GLU A 536 6.80 -17.85 -6.10
C GLU A 536 7.25 -17.23 -7.42
N TRP A 537 6.35 -16.58 -8.15
CA TRP A 537 6.70 -15.86 -9.37
C TRP A 537 7.62 -14.67 -9.09
N ALA A 538 7.30 -13.84 -8.09
CA ALA A 538 8.01 -12.60 -7.79
C ALA A 538 9.43 -12.84 -7.26
N SER A 539 9.64 -13.91 -6.49
CA SER A 539 10.96 -14.29 -5.95
C SER A 539 11.94 -14.89 -6.98
N GLN A 540 11.48 -15.17 -8.20
CA GLN A 540 12.27 -15.87 -9.22
C GLN A 540 12.70 -14.96 -10.37
N PHE A 541 12.99 -13.69 -10.09
CA PHE A 541 13.45 -12.73 -11.11
C PHE A 541 14.73 -13.23 -11.81
N LYS A 542 14.76 -13.09 -13.14
CA LYS A 542 15.95 -13.35 -13.96
C LYS A 542 16.01 -12.34 -15.11
N PRO A 543 17.12 -11.59 -15.26
CA PRO A 543 17.28 -10.70 -16.40
C PRO A 543 17.49 -11.50 -17.69
N ILE A 544 17.02 -10.96 -18.81
CA ILE A 544 17.34 -11.48 -20.13
C ILE A 544 18.82 -11.19 -20.41
N GLN A 545 19.54 -12.20 -20.90
CA GLN A 545 20.90 -12.05 -21.41
C GLN A 545 20.85 -11.95 -22.93
N THR A 546 21.14 -10.78 -23.49
CA THR A 546 21.23 -10.55 -24.94
C THR A 546 22.62 -10.06 -25.34
N PHE A 547 23.10 -10.49 -26.51
CA PHE A 547 24.36 -10.01 -27.10
C PHE A 547 24.21 -8.67 -27.84
N ALA A 548 23.00 -8.33 -28.26
CA ALA A 548 22.66 -7.08 -28.91
C ALA A 548 21.85 -6.20 -27.95
N PRO A 549 21.96 -4.86 -28.06
CA PRO A 549 21.05 -3.95 -27.39
C PRO A 549 19.59 -4.28 -27.68
N ILE A 550 18.76 -4.21 -26.63
CA ILE A 550 17.32 -4.44 -26.72
C ILE A 550 16.66 -3.37 -27.60
N VAL A 551 17.10 -2.11 -27.45
CA VAL A 551 16.58 -0.98 -28.22
C VAL A 551 17.40 -0.81 -29.50
N GLN A 552 16.75 -1.06 -30.63
CA GLN A 552 17.32 -0.89 -31.96
C GLN A 552 16.43 0.06 -32.76
N ALA A 553 16.94 1.24 -33.08
CA ALA A 553 16.22 2.30 -33.76
C ALA A 553 16.62 2.40 -35.24
N VAL A 554 15.62 2.48 -36.12
CA VAL A 554 15.81 2.88 -37.51
C VAL A 554 15.47 4.36 -37.65
N VAL A 555 16.42 5.17 -38.12
CA VAL A 555 16.21 6.60 -38.36
C VAL A 555 16.05 6.84 -39.86
N LEU A 556 14.82 7.18 -40.27
CA LEU A 556 14.49 7.61 -41.62
C LEU A 556 14.78 9.11 -41.77
N ALA A 557 15.76 9.45 -42.61
CA ALA A 557 16.11 10.85 -42.88
C ALA A 557 16.75 11.02 -44.26
N ASN A 558 16.38 12.11 -44.96
CA ASN A 558 17.10 12.55 -46.15
C ASN A 558 18.52 13.06 -45.78
N ASP A 559 19.35 13.36 -46.78
CA ASP A 559 20.73 13.80 -46.55
C ASP A 559 20.85 15.16 -45.87
N ILE A 560 19.82 16.00 -45.94
CA ILE A 560 19.81 17.34 -45.35
C ILE A 560 19.50 17.26 -43.85
N ASP A 561 18.37 16.65 -43.48
CA ASP A 561 17.91 16.54 -42.09
C ASP A 561 18.88 15.69 -41.25
N TRP A 562 19.51 14.68 -41.87
CA TRP A 562 20.57 13.90 -41.24
C TRP A 562 21.76 14.76 -40.81
N LYS A 563 22.26 15.62 -41.70
CA LYS A 563 23.41 16.50 -41.44
C LYS A 563 23.10 17.59 -40.43
N ILE A 564 21.84 18.04 -40.34
CA ILE A 564 21.44 19.11 -39.41
C ILE A 564 21.47 18.60 -37.98
N LYS A 565 20.75 17.50 -37.68
CA LYS A 565 20.65 16.97 -36.31
C LYS A 565 20.54 15.44 -36.21
N GLY A 566 20.43 14.70 -37.32
CA GLY A 566 20.34 13.24 -37.30
C GLY A 566 21.57 12.54 -36.69
N GLU A 567 22.78 13.05 -36.96
CA GLU A 567 24.01 12.52 -36.36
C GLU A 567 24.03 12.68 -34.84
N ASN A 568 23.59 13.85 -34.32
CA ASN A 568 23.49 14.09 -32.89
C ASN A 568 22.44 13.19 -32.21
N LEU A 569 21.30 12.96 -32.88
CA LEU A 569 20.28 12.02 -32.37
C LEU A 569 20.83 10.61 -32.28
N LYS A 570 21.55 10.17 -33.32
CA LYS A 570 22.21 8.87 -33.34
C LYS A 570 23.19 8.74 -32.18
N GLU A 571 24.13 9.68 -32.06
CA GLU A 571 25.15 9.67 -31.00
C GLU A 571 24.51 9.65 -29.60
N HIS A 572 23.47 10.47 -29.39
CA HIS A 572 22.76 10.52 -28.11
C HIS A 572 22.12 9.17 -27.74
N LEU A 573 21.40 8.55 -28.67
CA LEU A 573 20.76 7.25 -28.44
C LEU A 573 21.80 6.13 -28.25
N GLU A 574 22.89 6.15 -29.01
CA GLU A 574 23.99 5.17 -28.87
C GLU A 574 24.70 5.31 -27.52
N ASN A 575 24.91 6.54 -27.03
CA ASN A 575 25.47 6.80 -25.69
C ASN A 575 24.55 6.28 -24.56
N LEU A 576 23.24 6.22 -24.79
CA LEU A 576 22.28 5.63 -23.87
C LEU A 576 22.11 4.11 -24.06
N GLY A 577 22.93 3.49 -24.91
CA GLY A 577 22.98 2.03 -25.11
C GLY A 577 22.04 1.48 -26.18
N ALA A 578 21.42 2.31 -27.02
CA ALA A 578 20.65 1.84 -28.18
C ALA A 578 21.57 1.57 -29.39
N THR A 579 21.11 0.77 -30.35
CA THR A 579 21.74 0.68 -31.68
C THR A 579 20.94 1.51 -32.67
N VAL A 580 21.60 2.32 -33.50
CA VAL A 580 20.92 3.20 -34.45
C VAL A 580 21.39 2.96 -35.88
N VAL A 581 20.44 2.66 -36.77
CA VAL A 581 20.70 2.52 -38.21
C VAL A 581 20.00 3.66 -38.95
N ARG A 582 20.77 4.44 -39.71
CA ARG A 582 20.21 5.43 -40.64
C ARG A 582 19.72 4.72 -41.90
N VAL A 583 18.54 5.10 -42.37
CA VAL A 583 17.96 4.59 -43.62
C VAL A 583 17.48 5.74 -44.50
N LYS A 584 17.76 5.65 -45.80
CA LYS A 584 17.24 6.58 -46.81
C LYS A 584 15.85 6.16 -47.29
N PRO A 585 15.01 7.09 -47.79
CA PRO A 585 13.66 6.77 -48.24
C PRO A 585 13.58 5.64 -49.28
N GLU A 586 14.51 5.58 -50.23
CA GLU A 586 14.61 4.51 -51.23
C GLU A 586 14.84 3.09 -50.65
N GLU A 587 15.35 2.99 -49.42
CA GLU A 587 15.66 1.74 -48.74
C GLU A 587 14.66 1.40 -47.62
N PHE A 588 13.85 2.38 -47.22
CA PHE A 588 13.02 2.31 -46.02
C PHE A 588 11.97 1.21 -46.06
N GLU A 589 11.50 0.83 -47.24
CA GLU A 589 10.54 -0.25 -47.41
C GLU A 589 11.00 -1.56 -46.74
N LYS A 590 12.32 -1.82 -46.72
CA LYS A 590 12.91 -3.02 -46.10
C LYS A 590 12.92 -2.97 -44.56
N TYR A 591 12.76 -1.79 -43.98
CA TYR A 591 12.87 -1.54 -42.55
C TYR A 591 11.52 -1.18 -41.91
N LYS A 592 10.43 -1.16 -42.67
CA LYS A 592 9.08 -0.85 -42.18
C LYS A 592 8.62 -1.73 -41.03
N ASP A 593 9.15 -2.95 -40.91
CA ASP A 593 8.78 -3.88 -39.83
C ASP A 593 9.65 -3.72 -38.58
N SER A 594 10.54 -2.72 -38.54
CA SER A 594 11.40 -2.46 -37.39
C SER A 594 10.58 -2.03 -36.18
N LYS A 595 10.93 -2.54 -34.98
CA LYS A 595 10.18 -2.26 -33.75
C LYS A 595 10.21 -0.79 -33.32
N LEU A 596 11.32 -0.08 -33.57
CA LEU A 596 11.45 1.35 -33.31
C LEU A 596 11.90 2.07 -34.57
N ILE A 597 11.09 3.02 -35.03
CA ILE A 597 11.37 3.88 -36.17
C ILE A 597 11.31 5.33 -35.71
N ILE A 598 12.29 6.14 -36.11
CA ILE A 598 12.30 7.58 -35.90
C ILE A 598 12.37 8.26 -37.26
N ILE A 599 11.43 9.17 -37.55
CA ILE A 599 11.34 9.87 -38.84
C ILE A 599 11.71 11.33 -38.64
N LEU A 600 12.69 11.80 -39.40
CA LEU A 600 13.13 13.20 -39.40
C LEU A 600 12.62 13.90 -40.64
N GLY A 601 11.68 14.83 -40.45
CA GLY A 601 11.09 15.63 -41.53
C GLY A 601 9.57 15.73 -41.44
N GLY A 602 9.00 16.82 -41.97
CA GLY A 602 7.55 17.05 -41.95
C GLY A 602 6.78 16.49 -43.15
N PRO A 603 5.45 16.67 -43.21
CA PRO A 603 4.59 16.20 -44.31
C PRO A 603 4.98 16.73 -45.70
N LYS A 604 5.71 17.86 -45.74
CA LYS A 604 6.23 18.48 -46.99
C LYS A 604 7.70 18.16 -47.25
N ALA A 605 8.31 17.26 -46.47
CA ALA A 605 9.71 16.89 -46.65
C ALA A 605 9.94 16.24 -48.03
N TYR A 606 11.05 16.63 -48.66
CA TYR A 606 11.46 16.14 -49.98
C TYR A 606 12.00 14.70 -49.91
N ASP A 607 12.34 14.16 -51.08
CA ASP A 607 12.99 12.85 -51.26
C ASP A 607 12.17 11.66 -50.71
N GLY A 608 10.84 11.79 -50.62
CA GLY A 608 9.94 10.70 -50.23
C GLY A 608 9.73 10.52 -48.72
N VAL A 609 10.46 11.24 -47.85
CA VAL A 609 10.22 11.22 -46.39
C VAL A 609 8.79 11.68 -46.05
N GLY A 610 8.33 12.77 -46.69
CA GLY A 610 7.02 13.34 -46.43
C GLY A 610 5.86 12.37 -46.70
N ASP A 611 6.03 11.40 -47.60
CA ASP A 611 4.98 10.42 -47.91
C ASP A 611 4.83 9.37 -46.80
N TYR A 612 5.93 9.00 -46.13
CA TYR A 612 5.86 8.15 -44.93
C TYR A 612 5.29 8.90 -43.73
N VAL A 613 5.58 10.20 -43.58
CA VAL A 613 4.98 11.03 -42.54
C VAL A 613 3.47 11.14 -42.72
N LYS A 614 2.98 11.33 -43.96
CA LYS A 614 1.54 11.37 -44.27
C LYS A 614 0.82 10.05 -44.02
N GLN A 615 1.53 8.92 -44.11
CA GLN A 615 0.98 7.61 -43.74
C GLN A 615 0.86 7.47 -42.22
N ALA A 616 1.84 7.97 -41.47
CA ALA A 616 1.90 7.82 -40.03
C ALA A 616 1.00 8.81 -39.26
N LEU A 617 0.84 10.04 -39.77
CA LEU A 617 0.09 11.12 -39.12
C LEU A 617 -1.31 11.30 -39.73
N SER A 618 -2.30 11.60 -38.89
CA SER A 618 -3.62 12.04 -39.35
C SER A 618 -3.55 13.38 -40.07
N LEU A 619 -4.57 13.73 -40.87
CA LEU A 619 -4.62 15.04 -41.55
C LEU A 619 -4.52 16.21 -40.57
N GLU A 620 -5.18 16.10 -39.41
CA GLU A 620 -5.13 17.11 -38.34
C GLU A 620 -3.72 17.24 -37.73
N GLU A 621 -3.02 16.13 -37.52
CA GLU A 621 -1.62 16.14 -37.05
C GLU A 621 -0.68 16.73 -38.10
N GLN A 622 -0.89 16.42 -39.38
CA GLN A 622 -0.13 17.02 -40.47
C GLN A 622 -0.34 18.54 -40.52
N GLU A 623 -1.57 19.02 -40.33
CA GLU A 623 -1.85 20.45 -40.24
C GLU A 623 -1.18 21.10 -39.04
N ARG A 624 -1.19 20.46 -37.86
CA ARG A 624 -0.49 20.96 -36.66
C ARG A 624 1.01 21.14 -36.90
N VAL A 625 1.64 20.22 -37.63
CA VAL A 625 3.05 20.39 -38.05
C VAL A 625 3.21 21.59 -38.97
N ILE A 626 2.33 21.75 -39.96
CA ILE A 626 2.40 22.84 -40.95
C ILE A 626 2.15 24.21 -40.30
N LYS A 627 1.27 24.27 -39.29
CA LYS A 627 0.93 25.46 -38.50
C LYS A 627 1.90 25.72 -37.35
N GLU A 628 2.91 24.85 -37.16
CA GLU A 628 3.93 24.94 -36.10
C GLU A 628 3.38 24.76 -34.68
N GLU A 629 2.22 24.15 -34.54
CA GLU A 629 1.53 23.93 -33.25
C GLU A 629 2.12 22.73 -32.50
N GLN A 630 2.56 21.70 -33.22
CA GLN A 630 3.16 20.49 -32.65
C GLN A 630 4.07 19.80 -33.69
N GLY A 631 5.19 19.24 -33.24
CA GLY A 631 6.18 18.61 -34.11
C GLY A 631 6.73 17.26 -33.61
N ILE A 632 6.38 16.84 -32.40
CA ILE A 632 6.82 15.56 -31.82
C ILE A 632 5.60 14.64 -31.62
N PHE A 633 5.62 13.49 -32.28
CA PHE A 633 4.54 12.50 -32.20
C PHE A 633 5.11 11.11 -31.94
N ILE A 634 4.38 10.31 -31.15
CA ILE A 634 4.65 8.89 -30.97
C ILE A 634 3.41 8.13 -31.45
N LYS A 635 3.61 7.27 -32.44
CA LYS A 635 2.57 6.44 -33.05
C LYS A 635 2.87 4.97 -32.81
N ARG A 636 1.80 4.18 -32.80
CA ARG A 636 1.86 2.73 -32.67
C ARG A 636 1.34 2.05 -33.90
N ASP A 637 1.95 0.90 -34.18
CA ASP A 637 1.43 -0.09 -35.11
C ASP A 637 1.09 0.49 -36.49
N VAL A 638 1.93 1.42 -36.98
CA VAL A 638 1.71 2.11 -38.26
C VAL A 638 1.85 1.13 -39.42
N TRP A 639 2.89 0.29 -39.39
CA TRP A 639 3.15 -0.72 -40.41
C TRP A 639 3.20 -2.14 -39.85
N ALA A 640 3.68 -2.34 -38.61
CA ALA A 640 3.81 -3.66 -37.98
C ALA A 640 3.31 -3.66 -36.53
N GLU A 641 2.86 -4.80 -36.01
CA GLU A 641 2.41 -4.92 -34.61
C GLU A 641 3.57 -4.76 -33.60
N LYS A 642 3.28 -4.17 -32.44
CA LYS A 642 4.26 -3.81 -31.39
C LYS A 642 5.35 -2.84 -31.89
N GLN A 643 5.00 -1.98 -32.83
CA GLN A 643 5.90 -0.98 -33.38
C GLN A 643 5.69 0.39 -32.73
N ILE A 644 6.78 1.11 -32.50
CA ILE A 644 6.79 2.53 -32.15
C ILE A 644 7.38 3.34 -33.31
N VAL A 645 6.63 4.35 -33.78
CA VAL A 645 7.09 5.31 -34.77
C VAL A 645 7.10 6.70 -34.14
N ILE A 646 8.29 7.28 -34.01
CA ILE A 646 8.50 8.63 -33.46
C ILE A 646 8.72 9.59 -34.63
N ILE A 647 7.88 10.61 -34.74
CA ILE A 647 7.99 11.61 -35.81
C ILE A 647 8.51 12.90 -35.18
N LEU A 648 9.61 13.41 -35.72
CA LEU A 648 10.24 14.68 -35.35
C LEU A 648 10.19 15.59 -36.57
N ALA A 649 9.24 16.54 -36.58
CA ALA A 649 8.84 17.27 -37.77
C ALA A 649 8.62 18.76 -37.51
N GLY A 650 9.26 19.61 -38.30
CA GLY A 650 8.94 21.04 -38.39
C GLY A 650 8.32 21.41 -39.74
N LYS A 651 7.92 22.67 -39.92
CA LYS A 651 7.46 23.18 -41.23
C LYS A 651 8.58 23.16 -42.28
N ASP A 652 9.81 23.27 -41.79
CA ASP A 652 11.05 23.30 -42.56
C ASP A 652 12.16 22.54 -41.82
N ARG A 653 13.33 22.47 -42.46
CA ARG A 653 14.50 21.72 -41.97
C ARG A 653 15.09 22.26 -40.66
N ASN A 654 15.04 23.57 -40.44
CA ASN A 654 15.61 24.17 -39.23
C ASN A 654 14.74 23.84 -38.03
N GLN A 655 13.43 23.96 -38.20
CA GLN A 655 12.45 23.59 -37.19
C GLN A 655 12.45 22.09 -36.90
N THR A 656 12.66 21.26 -37.93
CA THR A 656 12.88 19.82 -37.74
C THR A 656 14.09 19.58 -36.82
N GLY A 657 15.19 20.31 -37.05
CA GLY A 657 16.35 20.30 -36.15
C GLY A 657 16.04 20.75 -34.72
N GLU A 658 15.18 21.75 -34.52
CA GLU A 658 14.72 22.17 -33.19
C GLU A 658 13.91 21.08 -32.49
N LYS A 659 13.01 20.39 -33.21
CA LYS A 659 12.24 19.26 -32.65
C LYS A 659 13.15 18.11 -32.24
N VAL A 660 14.18 17.81 -33.04
CA VAL A 660 15.21 16.83 -32.68
C VAL A 660 15.97 17.24 -31.42
N GLY A 661 16.42 18.49 -31.34
CA GLY A 661 17.12 18.99 -30.15
C GLY A 661 16.25 18.92 -28.88
N ARG A 662 14.96 19.27 -29.01
CA ARG A 662 14.00 19.17 -27.91
C ARG A 662 13.77 17.73 -27.48
N TYR A 663 13.51 16.82 -28.41
CA TYR A 663 13.36 15.40 -28.12
C TYR A 663 14.60 14.84 -27.40
N ILE A 664 15.81 15.11 -27.91
CA ILE A 664 17.07 14.70 -27.29
C ILE A 664 17.15 15.14 -25.82
N SER A 665 16.77 16.39 -25.51
CA SER A 665 16.80 16.91 -24.14
C SER A 665 15.84 16.20 -23.17
N GLY A 666 14.84 15.47 -23.68
CA GLY A 666 13.93 14.67 -22.86
C GLY A 666 14.24 13.16 -22.83
N VAL A 667 15.11 12.67 -23.70
CA VAL A 667 15.45 11.24 -23.75
C VAL A 667 16.64 10.96 -22.84
N ASN A 668 16.41 10.21 -21.76
CA ASN A 668 17.43 9.78 -20.80
C ASN A 668 17.43 8.24 -20.62
N GLU A 669 18.26 7.71 -19.72
CA GLU A 669 18.34 6.27 -19.44
C GLU A 669 17.00 5.68 -19.00
N LYS A 670 16.19 6.41 -18.22
CA LYS A 670 14.86 5.96 -17.77
C LYS A 670 13.88 5.83 -18.93
N TYR A 671 13.99 6.69 -19.94
CA TYR A 671 13.22 6.60 -21.18
C TYR A 671 13.62 5.38 -22.02
N ILE A 672 14.94 5.14 -22.19
CA ILE A 672 15.45 3.97 -22.92
C ILE A 672 15.05 2.67 -22.20
N ASN A 673 15.06 2.64 -20.88
CA ASN A 673 14.59 1.49 -20.10
C ASN A 673 13.11 1.18 -20.36
N LEU A 674 12.23 2.19 -20.45
CA LEU A 674 10.82 1.98 -20.81
C LEU A 674 10.64 1.40 -22.21
N LEU A 675 11.43 1.87 -23.19
CA LEU A 675 11.45 1.28 -24.53
C LEU A 675 11.93 -0.17 -24.50
N ALA A 676 13.02 -0.44 -23.77
CA ALA A 676 13.57 -1.78 -23.63
C ALA A 676 12.54 -2.74 -23.01
N GLU A 677 11.85 -2.30 -21.96
CA GLU A 677 10.77 -3.03 -21.32
C GLU A 677 9.67 -3.38 -22.32
N PHE A 678 9.14 -2.38 -23.02
CA PHE A 678 8.11 -2.58 -24.06
C PHE A 678 8.53 -3.62 -25.11
N PHE A 679 9.79 -3.63 -25.55
CA PHE A 679 10.24 -4.55 -26.60
C PHE A 679 10.48 -5.99 -26.13
N VAL A 680 10.57 -6.23 -24.82
CA VAL A 680 10.70 -7.57 -24.22
C VAL A 680 9.41 -8.12 -23.62
N SER A 681 8.39 -7.28 -23.47
CA SER A 681 7.06 -7.65 -22.96
C SER A 681 6.23 -8.54 -23.86
#